data_AF-A0A0X1KWJ2-F1
#
_entry.id   AF-A0A0X1KWJ2-F1
#
_cell.length_a   1.000
_cell.length_b   1.000
_cell.length_c   1.000
_cell.angle_alpha   90.00
_cell.angle_beta   90.00
_cell.angle_gamma   90.00
#
_symmetry.space_group_name_H-M   'P 1'
#
loop_
_entity.id
_entity.type
_entity.pdbx_description
1 polymer ?
#
loop_
_entity_poly.entity_id
_entity_poly.type
_entity_poly.pdbx_seq_one_letter_code
_entity_poly.pdbx_strand_id
1 'polypeptide(L)'
;MIATVVGPEGEEIFCDEHGRVKIHFPWDRYSNGNEQSSCWVRVSQGWAGSQYGFIAIPRIGHEVIVEFLNGDPDQPIITGRTYHATNTPPYTLPEHKTKTVLRTETHQGEGFNELSFEDQAGKEQIYLHAQKDFDGLIENDHTTVIRHDHHLTVENDQFTQIKHNQHLTVEWESREAVTGEQVLSIEGSLHVKTGKVWVNEAGTEIHVKAGQKVVIEAGSEITVKAGGSFVKVDPAGVHLSGALVNLNSGGSAGSGSGFGGAMPALPGGLEPAVALAPPQTISYQALLQAEQANVPAVKVCPLAAQEATPAVNSITPPPPPPIAPPMAPPQPIMNPQPTANAQPNLGRSTKATPDFPTHFPKSSIGIENELAGLVVAMPANSAQKFGYVKSAQGDALFMLTKDMNQGSYQRPPSLQDGKNYQNWQTHTVELVSYPCEMDDKAAVETRKQAMLWLATHFTTHIDQSNHQPLAPIQSEDGRFVIEITNAKHVIAAGNGISAESQGQTITMTPSGQQATVGVAAKGFGTSATPELRLLESAPWYQKSLKSQFASLTSAENLDDKELAANVFAYLTSIYLKTAELAKKFGIYINEWDPMSEQITPNANGLTDPKVKNAWEILPRTKPSKIVEILSKSDAKAVMKHIKPQLQSRYSESLSKNVFQYFQDGGEVAGHGINNATVGDKHSPELAILFEFRTVPNELQSYLPKTESTTKSEVKLLDQFDPMKRKTVIQQVESLVQNSGDAFDKWYQSYRDSMNQPPVKNAKKIASANQKAQWVKEHNPQEWQRIIA
;
A
#
# COMPACT_ATOMS: atom_id res chain seq x y z
N MET A 1 -24.96 49.05 -6.02
CA MET A 1 -24.98 49.87 -7.25
C MET A 1 -24.11 49.21 -8.31
N ILE A 2 -24.27 49.58 -9.58
CA ILE A 2 -23.39 49.12 -10.67
C ILE A 2 -22.34 50.20 -10.94
N ALA A 3 -21.10 49.79 -11.20
CA ALA A 3 -20.01 50.65 -11.65
C ALA A 3 -19.17 49.94 -12.72
N THR A 4 -18.37 50.71 -13.47
CA THR A 4 -17.44 50.17 -14.48
C THR A 4 -16.01 50.30 -13.96
N VAL A 5 -15.19 49.26 -14.13
CA VAL A 5 -13.77 49.30 -13.76
C VAL A 5 -13.00 50.18 -14.73
N VAL A 6 -12.11 51.04 -14.22
CA VAL A 6 -11.38 52.04 -15.01
C VAL A 6 -9.90 52.08 -14.64
N GLY A 7 -9.08 52.57 -15.57
CA GLY A 7 -7.63 52.68 -15.41
C GLY A 7 -7.02 53.48 -16.56
N PRO A 8 -5.67 53.43 -16.69
CA PRO A 8 -4.95 54.20 -17.70
C PRO A 8 -5.32 53.78 -19.13
N GLU A 9 -5.15 54.69 -20.08
CA GLU A 9 -5.33 54.39 -21.50
C GLU A 9 -4.29 53.35 -21.97
N GLY A 10 -4.74 52.35 -22.72
CA GLY A 10 -3.89 51.26 -23.24
C GLY A 10 -3.62 50.12 -22.26
N GLU A 11 -4.08 50.21 -21.01
CA GLU A 11 -3.99 49.12 -20.03
C GLU A 11 -5.25 48.24 -20.04
N GLU A 12 -5.06 46.94 -19.84
CA GLU A 12 -6.17 45.97 -19.70
C GLU A 12 -6.53 45.74 -18.22
N ILE A 13 -5.54 45.80 -17.33
CA ILE A 13 -5.69 45.48 -15.90
C ILE A 13 -5.01 46.57 -15.08
N PHE A 14 -5.75 47.17 -14.15
CA PHE A 14 -5.21 48.20 -13.26
C PHE A 14 -5.61 47.92 -11.81
N CYS A 15 -4.68 47.35 -11.05
CA CYS A 15 -4.84 47.08 -9.62
C CYS A 15 -3.59 47.44 -8.82
N ASP A 16 -3.77 47.62 -7.50
CA ASP A 16 -2.66 47.82 -6.58
C ASP A 16 -2.15 46.50 -5.97
N GLU A 17 -1.20 46.58 -5.03
CA GLU A 17 -0.58 45.45 -4.33
C GLU A 17 -1.58 44.59 -3.52
N HIS A 18 -2.81 45.07 -3.31
CA HIS A 18 -3.86 44.35 -2.60
C HIS A 18 -4.95 43.81 -3.56
N GLY A 19 -4.78 43.97 -4.87
CA GLY A 19 -5.76 43.58 -5.88
C GLY A 19 -7.01 44.48 -5.88
N ARG A 20 -6.93 45.68 -5.31
CA ARG A 20 -8.01 46.69 -5.40
C ARG A 20 -8.01 47.31 -6.78
N VAL A 21 -9.18 47.74 -7.26
CA VAL A 21 -9.34 48.40 -8.56
C VAL A 21 -9.96 49.78 -8.41
N LYS A 22 -9.90 50.60 -9.45
CA LYS A 22 -10.65 51.85 -9.55
C LYS A 22 -11.91 51.65 -10.38
N ILE A 23 -12.95 52.40 -10.06
CA ILE A 23 -14.27 52.31 -10.68
C ILE A 23 -14.82 53.69 -11.04
N HIS A 24 -15.75 53.71 -11.99
CA HIS A 24 -16.53 54.88 -12.37
C HIS A 24 -18.02 54.56 -12.22
N PHE A 25 -18.72 55.37 -11.44
CA PHE A 25 -20.16 55.21 -11.25
C PHE A 25 -20.94 55.98 -12.31
N PRO A 26 -22.10 55.48 -12.78
CA PRO A 26 -22.95 56.21 -13.73
C PRO A 26 -23.43 57.60 -13.26
N TRP A 27 -23.45 57.84 -11.95
CA TRP A 27 -23.82 59.13 -11.35
C TRP A 27 -22.62 60.04 -11.09
N ASP A 28 -21.39 59.57 -11.32
CA ASP A 28 -20.20 60.39 -11.19
C ASP A 28 -20.08 61.33 -12.40
N ARG A 29 -20.44 62.60 -12.17
CA ARG A 29 -20.54 63.62 -13.22
C ARG A 29 -19.22 64.33 -13.53
N TYR A 30 -18.21 64.15 -12.69
CA TYR A 30 -17.02 65.00 -12.69
C TYR A 30 -15.73 64.24 -13.00
N SER A 31 -15.70 62.91 -12.83
CA SER A 31 -14.55 62.12 -13.28
C SER A 31 -14.61 61.82 -14.77
N ASN A 32 -13.43 61.64 -15.37
CA ASN A 32 -13.27 61.35 -16.79
C ASN A 32 -13.35 59.85 -17.10
N GLY A 33 -13.69 58.99 -16.13
CA GLY A 33 -13.71 57.54 -16.33
C GLY A 33 -12.32 56.92 -16.59
N ASN A 34 -11.26 57.54 -16.09
CA ASN A 34 -9.87 57.09 -16.21
C ASN A 34 -9.26 56.69 -14.85
N GLU A 35 -7.94 56.50 -14.78
CA GLU A 35 -7.21 56.09 -13.59
C GLU A 35 -7.27 57.07 -12.40
N GLN A 36 -7.81 58.27 -12.58
CA GLN A 36 -8.05 59.23 -11.49
C GLN A 36 -9.45 59.12 -10.89
N SER A 37 -10.31 58.24 -11.44
CA SER A 37 -11.68 58.06 -10.96
C SER A 37 -11.72 57.18 -9.72
N SER A 38 -12.47 57.60 -8.70
CA SER A 38 -12.65 56.91 -7.41
C SER A 38 -11.37 56.63 -6.59
N CYS A 39 -11.56 56.15 -5.37
CA CYS A 39 -10.51 55.56 -4.55
C CYS A 39 -10.23 54.10 -4.96
N TRP A 40 -9.23 53.45 -4.35
CA TRP A 40 -9.00 52.03 -4.52
C TRP A 40 -10.09 51.21 -3.80
N VAL A 41 -10.87 50.45 -4.56
CA VAL A 41 -12.00 49.67 -4.06
C VAL A 41 -11.63 48.19 -3.98
N ARG A 42 -11.89 47.58 -2.82
CA ARG A 42 -11.65 46.14 -2.60
C ARG A 42 -12.60 45.29 -3.44
N VAL A 43 -12.10 44.17 -3.94
CA VAL A 43 -12.84 43.19 -4.74
C VAL A 43 -13.06 41.93 -3.91
N SER A 44 -14.32 41.57 -3.68
CA SER A 44 -14.69 40.30 -3.08
C SER A 44 -14.20 39.14 -3.96
N GLN A 45 -13.59 38.15 -3.33
CA GLN A 45 -13.09 36.93 -3.96
C GLN A 45 -13.87 35.72 -3.44
N GLY A 46 -14.03 34.69 -4.26
CA GLY A 46 -14.75 33.47 -3.86
C GLY A 46 -14.10 32.71 -2.70
N TRP A 47 -12.79 32.87 -2.50
CA TRP A 47 -12.03 32.31 -1.37
C TRP A 47 -10.78 33.18 -1.12
N ALA A 48 -10.62 33.72 0.08
CA ALA A 48 -9.50 34.62 0.43
C ALA A 48 -8.83 34.21 1.75
N GLY A 49 -7.92 33.24 1.67
CA GLY A 49 -7.06 32.82 2.78
C GLY A 49 -5.75 33.59 2.84
N SER A 50 -4.97 33.36 3.89
CA SER A 50 -3.64 33.98 4.05
C SER A 50 -2.65 33.31 3.10
N GLN A 51 -2.43 33.93 1.93
CA GLN A 51 -1.57 33.43 0.84
C GLN A 51 -2.08 32.18 0.09
N TYR A 52 -3.38 31.93 0.15
CA TYR A 52 -4.06 30.88 -0.63
C TYR A 52 -5.51 31.30 -0.91
N GLY A 53 -6.12 30.73 -1.94
CA GLY A 53 -7.51 31.02 -2.31
C GLY A 53 -7.67 31.25 -3.80
N PHE A 54 -8.71 31.99 -4.17
CA PHE A 54 -9.05 32.34 -5.55
C PHE A 54 -8.82 33.84 -5.75
N ILE A 55 -8.04 34.21 -6.76
CA ILE A 55 -7.84 35.61 -7.15
C ILE A 55 -8.25 35.78 -8.61
N ALA A 56 -9.29 36.56 -8.85
CA ALA A 56 -9.66 37.00 -10.19
C ALA A 56 -9.81 38.51 -10.18
N ILE A 57 -8.86 39.23 -10.77
CA ILE A 57 -8.88 40.70 -10.82
C ILE A 57 -9.84 41.17 -11.94
N PRO A 58 -10.77 42.11 -11.68
CA PRO A 58 -11.57 42.72 -12.73
C PRO A 58 -10.67 43.48 -13.72
N ARG A 59 -10.93 43.36 -15.02
CA ARG A 59 -10.25 44.13 -16.06
C ARG A 59 -10.95 45.47 -16.30
N ILE A 60 -10.24 46.44 -16.87
CA ILE A 60 -10.81 47.72 -17.27
C ILE A 60 -11.98 47.47 -18.25
N GLY A 61 -13.10 48.17 -18.04
CA GLY A 61 -14.34 47.98 -18.78
C GLY A 61 -15.29 46.94 -18.19
N HIS A 62 -14.87 46.12 -17.22
CA HIS A 62 -15.79 45.18 -16.56
C HIS A 62 -16.85 45.89 -15.72
N GLU A 63 -18.08 45.39 -15.79
CA GLU A 63 -19.18 45.80 -14.93
C GLU A 63 -19.10 45.09 -13.56
N VAL A 64 -19.20 45.86 -12.49
CA VAL A 64 -19.09 45.36 -11.11
C VAL A 64 -20.25 45.83 -10.25
N ILE A 65 -20.69 44.96 -9.33
CA ILE A 65 -21.66 45.29 -8.28
C ILE A 65 -20.90 45.83 -7.08
N VAL A 66 -21.23 47.05 -6.68
CA VAL A 66 -20.63 47.74 -5.53
C VAL A 66 -21.64 47.85 -4.40
N GLU A 67 -21.24 47.40 -3.22
CA GLU A 67 -21.93 47.59 -1.95
C GLU A 67 -21.18 48.64 -1.11
N PHE A 68 -21.87 49.25 -0.16
CA PHE A 68 -21.33 50.23 0.75
C PHE A 68 -21.47 49.68 2.17
N LEU A 69 -20.36 49.49 2.87
CA LEU A 69 -20.37 48.85 4.18
C LEU A 69 -21.20 49.68 5.16
N ASN A 70 -22.21 49.07 5.79
CA ASN A 70 -23.19 49.75 6.64
C ASN A 70 -23.94 50.91 5.95
N GLY A 71 -23.99 50.92 4.61
CA GLY A 71 -24.60 51.99 3.83
C GLY A 71 -23.76 53.27 3.74
N ASP A 72 -22.49 53.25 4.16
CA ASP A 72 -21.59 54.40 4.11
C ASP A 72 -20.93 54.55 2.72
N PRO A 73 -21.24 55.61 1.94
CA PRO A 73 -20.66 55.86 0.63
C PRO A 73 -19.13 55.94 0.61
N ASP A 74 -18.50 56.27 1.74
CA ASP A 74 -17.04 56.37 1.87
C ASP A 74 -16.37 54.99 2.00
N GLN A 75 -17.16 53.92 2.16
CA GLN A 75 -16.67 52.55 2.34
C GLN A 75 -17.20 51.59 1.25
N PRO A 76 -16.85 51.81 -0.03
CA PRO A 76 -17.26 50.92 -1.11
C PRO A 76 -16.52 49.57 -1.06
N ILE A 77 -17.22 48.51 -1.48
CA ILE A 77 -16.67 47.19 -1.73
C ILE A 77 -17.35 46.55 -2.93
N ILE A 78 -16.58 45.97 -3.84
CA ILE A 78 -17.12 45.23 -4.99
C ILE A 78 -17.49 43.82 -4.51
N THR A 79 -18.74 43.42 -4.68
CA THR A 79 -19.27 42.14 -4.17
C THR A 79 -19.55 41.10 -5.26
N GLY A 80 -19.66 41.53 -6.51
CA GLY A 80 -19.95 40.65 -7.63
C GLY A 80 -19.76 41.28 -8.99
N ARG A 81 -20.10 40.52 -10.03
CA ARG A 81 -20.02 40.91 -11.44
C ARG A 81 -21.20 40.33 -12.20
N THR A 82 -21.55 40.97 -13.31
CA THR A 82 -22.64 40.57 -14.19
C THR A 82 -22.19 40.57 -15.64
N TYR A 83 -22.74 39.65 -16.42
CA TYR A 83 -22.73 39.77 -17.88
C TYR A 83 -23.86 40.73 -18.31
N HIS A 84 -23.64 41.45 -19.41
CA HIS A 84 -24.61 42.39 -20.00
C HIS A 84 -24.55 42.30 -21.54
N ALA A 85 -25.42 42.99 -22.26
CA ALA A 85 -25.54 42.89 -23.72
C ALA A 85 -24.23 43.14 -24.50
N THR A 86 -23.29 43.91 -23.93
CA THR A 86 -21.97 44.22 -24.52
C THR A 86 -20.83 43.40 -23.92
N ASN A 87 -21.05 42.75 -22.78
CA ASN A 87 -20.12 41.83 -22.13
C ASN A 87 -20.84 40.48 -21.95
N THR A 88 -20.74 39.63 -22.96
CA THR A 88 -21.53 38.40 -23.05
C THR A 88 -20.78 37.21 -22.44
N PRO A 89 -21.50 36.17 -21.98
CA PRO A 89 -20.85 34.97 -21.47
C PRO A 89 -20.01 34.26 -22.55
N PRO A 90 -19.01 33.43 -22.18
CA PRO A 90 -18.10 32.76 -23.11
C PRO A 90 -18.77 31.84 -24.15
N TYR A 91 -20.01 31.41 -23.87
CA TYR A 91 -20.86 30.62 -24.76
C TYR A 91 -22.24 31.26 -24.85
N THR A 92 -22.86 31.14 -26.04
CA THR A 92 -24.18 31.69 -26.32
C THR A 92 -25.27 31.05 -25.45
N LEU A 93 -26.13 31.88 -24.85
CA LEU A 93 -27.30 31.44 -24.08
C LEU A 93 -28.59 31.79 -24.84
N PRO A 94 -29.65 30.95 -24.77
CA PRO A 94 -29.82 29.78 -23.89
C PRO A 94 -29.28 28.45 -24.45
N GLU A 95 -28.58 28.46 -25.59
CA GLU A 95 -28.09 27.24 -26.26
C GLU A 95 -27.20 26.38 -25.35
N HIS A 96 -26.20 26.98 -24.69
CA HIS A 96 -25.27 26.30 -23.80
C HIS A 96 -25.62 26.41 -22.31
N LYS A 97 -26.92 26.40 -21.97
CA LYS A 97 -27.42 26.59 -20.60
C LYS A 97 -26.98 25.52 -19.59
N THR A 98 -26.46 24.38 -20.05
CA THR A 98 -25.96 23.26 -19.24
C THR A 98 -24.45 23.30 -19.03
N LYS A 99 -23.75 24.31 -19.55
CA LYS A 99 -22.30 24.41 -19.49
C LYS A 99 -21.83 25.36 -18.39
N THR A 100 -20.99 24.86 -17.49
CA THR A 100 -20.29 25.65 -16.46
C THR A 100 -18.85 25.90 -16.89
N VAL A 101 -18.36 27.14 -16.79
CA VAL A 101 -17.08 27.55 -17.42
C VAL A 101 -16.25 28.43 -16.49
N LEU A 102 -14.98 28.08 -16.35
CA LEU A 102 -13.90 28.94 -15.88
C LEU A 102 -12.95 29.19 -17.05
N ARG A 103 -13.12 30.32 -17.74
CA ARG A 103 -12.27 30.74 -18.86
C ARG A 103 -11.52 32.02 -18.50
N THR A 104 -10.21 32.05 -18.76
CA THR A 104 -9.36 33.24 -18.64
C THR A 104 -8.90 33.69 -20.03
N GLU A 105 -8.56 34.96 -20.19
CA GLU A 105 -8.09 35.53 -21.45
C GLU A 105 -6.60 35.81 -21.37
N THR A 106 -5.85 35.52 -22.42
CA THR A 106 -4.43 35.89 -22.54
C THR A 106 -4.29 37.40 -22.35
N HIS A 107 -3.40 37.84 -21.45
CA HIS A 107 -3.10 39.25 -21.29
C HIS A 107 -2.06 39.68 -22.34
N GLN A 108 -2.25 40.83 -22.99
CA GLN A 108 -1.35 41.34 -24.04
C GLN A 108 -1.13 40.33 -25.19
N GLY A 109 -2.15 39.57 -25.54
CA GLY A 109 -2.10 38.57 -26.60
C GLY A 109 -3.46 37.96 -26.86
N GLU A 110 -3.50 37.02 -27.81
CA GLU A 110 -4.72 36.31 -28.16
C GLU A 110 -4.77 34.92 -27.48
N GLY A 111 -5.96 34.41 -27.23
CA GLY A 111 -6.18 33.06 -26.69
C GLY A 111 -6.75 33.00 -25.27
N PHE A 112 -6.85 31.79 -24.73
CA PHE A 112 -7.51 31.55 -23.45
C PHE A 112 -7.06 30.24 -22.79
N ASN A 113 -7.14 30.20 -21.45
CA ASN A 113 -7.15 28.94 -20.71
C ASN A 113 -8.59 28.63 -20.29
N GLU A 114 -8.95 27.35 -20.22
CA GLU A 114 -10.31 26.95 -19.85
C GLU A 114 -10.34 25.65 -19.05
N LEU A 115 -11.18 25.66 -18.02
CA LEU A 115 -11.78 24.46 -17.44
C LEU A 115 -13.30 24.59 -17.57
N SER A 116 -13.96 23.65 -18.25
CA SER A 116 -15.42 23.64 -18.37
C SER A 116 -16.03 22.27 -18.18
N PHE A 117 -17.29 22.28 -17.75
CA PHE A 117 -18.13 21.13 -17.46
C PHE A 117 -19.42 21.22 -18.28
N GLU A 118 -19.70 20.21 -19.09
CA GLU A 118 -20.98 20.02 -19.78
C GLU A 118 -21.79 18.97 -19.03
N ASP A 119 -23.00 19.34 -18.60
CA ASP A 119 -23.88 18.49 -17.78
C ASP A 119 -25.07 17.92 -18.59
N GLN A 120 -25.12 18.14 -19.91
CA GLN A 120 -26.16 17.56 -20.76
C GLN A 120 -26.03 16.03 -20.82
N ALA A 121 -27.07 15.34 -20.34
CA ALA A 121 -27.12 13.88 -20.30
C ALA A 121 -26.78 13.22 -21.65
N GLY A 122 -25.83 12.28 -21.62
CA GLY A 122 -25.30 11.56 -22.79
C GLY A 122 -24.27 12.34 -23.59
N LYS A 123 -23.90 13.54 -23.14
CA LYS A 123 -22.88 14.42 -23.74
C LYS A 123 -21.99 15.06 -22.66
N GLU A 124 -21.95 14.46 -21.47
CA GLU A 124 -21.20 14.98 -20.35
C GLU A 124 -19.70 15.08 -20.69
N GLN A 125 -19.08 16.22 -20.38
CA GLN A 125 -17.69 16.46 -20.72
C GLN A 125 -17.02 17.36 -19.69
N ILE A 126 -15.78 17.01 -19.34
CA ILE A 126 -14.83 17.94 -18.73
C ILE A 126 -13.84 18.33 -19.83
N TYR A 127 -13.71 19.62 -20.11
CA TYR A 127 -12.75 20.16 -21.07
C TYR A 127 -11.70 20.98 -20.33
N LEU A 128 -10.43 20.64 -20.53
CA LEU A 128 -9.27 21.36 -20.02
C LEU A 128 -8.42 21.82 -21.19
N HIS A 129 -8.16 23.12 -21.27
CA HIS A 129 -7.33 23.74 -22.29
C HIS A 129 -6.29 24.66 -21.64
N ALA A 130 -5.02 24.39 -21.94
CA ALA A 130 -3.91 25.28 -21.65
C ALA A 130 -3.45 25.94 -22.94
N GLN A 131 -3.30 27.27 -22.93
CA GLN A 131 -2.92 28.03 -24.13
C GLN A 131 -1.47 27.78 -24.57
N LYS A 132 -0.59 27.40 -23.63
CA LYS A 132 0.83 27.19 -23.90
C LYS A 132 1.36 25.97 -23.15
N ASP A 133 1.57 26.11 -21.85
CA ASP A 133 2.21 25.09 -21.01
C ASP A 133 1.18 24.51 -20.02
N PHE A 134 1.20 23.19 -19.81
CA PHE A 134 0.47 22.50 -18.75
C PHE A 134 1.46 21.69 -17.90
N ASP A 135 1.77 22.22 -16.72
CA ASP A 135 2.67 21.57 -15.76
C ASP A 135 1.87 20.94 -14.62
N GLY A 136 2.10 19.65 -14.38
CA GLY A 136 1.49 18.89 -13.29
C GLY A 136 2.55 18.28 -12.38
N LEU A 137 2.71 18.81 -11.17
CA LEU A 137 3.55 18.22 -10.12
C LEU A 137 2.67 17.45 -9.14
N ILE A 138 2.86 16.14 -9.06
CA ILE A 138 2.19 15.27 -8.11
C ILE A 138 3.24 14.78 -7.11
N GLU A 139 3.16 15.26 -5.87
CA GLU A 139 4.15 14.97 -4.82
C GLU A 139 4.10 13.53 -4.28
N ASN A 140 2.99 12.84 -4.50
CA ASN A 140 2.79 11.48 -4.00
C ASN A 140 2.36 10.53 -5.13
N ASP A 141 1.04 10.39 -5.35
CA ASP A 141 0.50 9.39 -6.26
C ASP A 141 -0.46 10.01 -7.29
N HIS A 142 -0.31 9.63 -8.56
CA HIS A 142 -1.27 9.90 -9.63
C HIS A 142 -1.90 8.59 -10.09
N THR A 143 -3.24 8.50 -10.09
CA THR A 143 -3.99 7.32 -10.53
C THR A 143 -5.03 7.73 -11.55
N THR A 144 -5.10 7.01 -12.68
CA THR A 144 -6.10 7.23 -13.74
C THR A 144 -6.79 5.92 -14.08
N VAL A 145 -8.13 5.93 -14.16
CA VAL A 145 -8.93 4.79 -14.60
C VAL A 145 -9.78 5.22 -15.80
N ILE A 146 -9.47 4.66 -16.98
CA ILE A 146 -10.15 4.96 -18.23
C ILE A 146 -10.97 3.73 -18.62
N ARG A 147 -12.29 3.87 -18.64
CA ARG A 147 -13.21 2.73 -18.84
C ARG A 147 -13.46 2.36 -20.30
N HIS A 148 -13.12 3.27 -21.22
CA HIS A 148 -13.29 3.06 -22.65
C HIS A 148 -11.95 3.27 -23.34
N ASP A 149 -11.70 4.44 -23.93
CA ASP A 149 -10.50 4.70 -24.73
C ASP A 149 -9.67 5.86 -24.18
N HIS A 150 -8.36 5.76 -24.38
CA HIS A 150 -7.40 6.86 -24.19
C HIS A 150 -6.75 7.18 -25.52
N HIS A 151 -6.91 8.41 -25.99
CA HIS A 151 -6.26 8.91 -27.20
C HIS A 151 -5.24 9.98 -26.81
N LEU A 152 -3.98 9.76 -27.16
CA LEU A 152 -2.89 10.70 -26.97
C LEU A 152 -2.24 11.00 -28.32
N THR A 153 -2.18 12.27 -28.68
CA THR A 153 -1.42 12.77 -29.82
C THR A 153 -0.34 13.71 -29.31
N VAL A 154 0.91 13.42 -29.64
CA VAL A 154 2.06 14.30 -29.40
C VAL A 154 2.64 14.64 -30.77
N GLU A 155 2.58 15.91 -31.16
CA GLU A 155 2.99 16.34 -32.51
C GLU A 155 4.52 16.46 -32.67
N ASN A 156 5.23 16.61 -31.55
CA ASN A 156 6.69 16.67 -31.51
C ASN A 156 7.23 15.50 -30.67
N ASP A 157 7.88 15.77 -29.54
CA ASP A 157 8.59 14.77 -28.76
C ASP A 157 7.86 14.37 -27.47
N GLN A 158 7.95 13.08 -27.11
CA GLN A 158 7.54 12.56 -25.80
C GLN A 158 8.75 11.99 -25.05
N PHE A 159 9.08 12.59 -23.90
CA PHE A 159 10.13 12.09 -23.00
C PHE A 159 9.50 11.43 -21.77
N THR A 160 9.92 10.21 -21.43
CA THR A 160 9.45 9.48 -20.24
C THR A 160 10.63 8.91 -19.48
N GLN A 161 10.75 9.26 -18.19
CA GLN A 161 11.73 8.67 -17.28
C GLN A 161 11.02 7.98 -16.13
N ILE A 162 11.23 6.68 -16.01
CA ILE A 162 10.72 5.86 -14.90
C ILE A 162 11.93 5.43 -14.09
N LYS A 163 12.07 5.98 -12.87
CA LYS A 163 13.26 5.75 -12.02
C LYS A 163 13.33 4.35 -11.41
N HIS A 164 12.18 3.68 -11.32
CA HIS A 164 12.06 2.34 -10.75
C HIS A 164 11.44 1.38 -11.78
N ASN A 165 10.20 0.93 -11.55
CA ASN A 165 9.62 -0.15 -12.33
C ASN A 165 8.54 0.35 -13.28
N GLN A 166 8.52 -0.19 -14.51
CA GLN A 166 7.42 -0.08 -15.45
C GLN A 166 6.84 -1.47 -15.71
N HIS A 167 5.54 -1.63 -15.53
CA HIS A 167 4.81 -2.84 -15.90
C HIS A 167 3.74 -2.49 -16.93
N LEU A 168 3.76 -3.18 -18.07
CA LEU A 168 2.77 -3.03 -19.13
C LEU A 168 2.16 -4.41 -19.43
N THR A 169 0.84 -4.54 -19.28
CA THR A 169 0.09 -5.72 -19.69
C THR A 169 -0.91 -5.30 -20.76
N VAL A 170 -0.86 -5.97 -21.91
CA VAL A 170 -1.80 -5.78 -23.02
C VAL A 170 -2.42 -7.12 -23.33
N GLU A 171 -3.73 -7.27 -23.06
CA GLU A 171 -4.41 -8.57 -23.15
C GLU A 171 -4.69 -9.02 -24.58
N TRP A 172 -4.80 -8.07 -25.51
CA TRP A 172 -5.16 -8.34 -26.90
C TRP A 172 -3.98 -8.10 -27.84
N GLU A 173 -3.81 -6.87 -28.31
CA GLU A 173 -2.85 -6.54 -29.35
C GLU A 173 -2.07 -5.28 -28.99
N SER A 174 -0.75 -5.34 -29.21
CA SER A 174 0.13 -4.17 -29.23
C SER A 174 0.74 -4.06 -30.63
N ARG A 175 0.64 -2.89 -31.25
CA ARG A 175 1.27 -2.56 -32.53
C ARG A 175 2.16 -1.35 -32.33
N GLU A 176 3.42 -1.50 -32.70
CA GLU A 176 4.39 -0.42 -32.72
C GLU A 176 4.94 -0.29 -34.14
N ALA A 177 4.98 0.93 -34.66
CA ALA A 177 5.55 1.24 -35.96
C ALA A 177 6.52 2.41 -35.79
N VAL A 178 7.82 2.12 -35.84
CA VAL A 178 8.88 3.12 -35.81
C VAL A 178 9.40 3.31 -37.22
N THR A 179 9.20 4.50 -37.79
CA THR A 179 9.67 4.82 -39.15
C THR A 179 11.14 5.24 -39.19
N GLY A 180 11.66 5.72 -38.05
CA GLY A 180 13.07 6.03 -37.83
C GLY A 180 13.83 4.87 -37.20
N GLU A 181 14.72 5.19 -36.28
CA GLU A 181 15.54 4.20 -35.55
C GLU A 181 14.86 3.75 -34.25
N GLN A 182 14.89 2.45 -33.96
CA GLN A 182 14.53 1.90 -32.66
C GLN A 182 15.78 1.34 -31.97
N VAL A 183 16.14 1.89 -30.81
CA VAL A 183 17.29 1.43 -30.01
C VAL A 183 16.78 0.77 -28.72
N LEU A 184 17.13 -0.50 -28.52
CA LEU A 184 16.86 -1.24 -27.29
C LEU A 184 18.17 -1.59 -26.59
N SER A 185 18.45 -0.94 -25.46
CA SER A 185 19.64 -1.19 -24.62
C SER A 185 19.22 -1.76 -23.27
N ILE A 186 19.75 -2.93 -22.89
CA ILE A 186 19.41 -3.64 -21.66
C ILE A 186 20.71 -4.08 -20.99
N GLU A 187 21.05 -3.50 -19.84
CA GLU A 187 22.24 -3.88 -19.06
C GLU A 187 22.07 -5.23 -18.36
N GLY A 188 20.82 -5.56 -18.00
CA GLY A 188 20.45 -6.83 -17.38
C GLY A 188 20.20 -7.93 -18.41
N SER A 189 19.12 -8.69 -18.20
CA SER A 189 18.73 -9.79 -19.08
C SER A 189 17.51 -9.42 -19.91
N LEU A 190 17.55 -9.75 -21.21
CA LEU A 190 16.38 -9.72 -22.10
C LEU A 190 15.83 -11.14 -22.23
N HIS A 191 14.58 -11.35 -21.79
CA HIS A 191 13.86 -12.60 -22.01
C HIS A 191 12.73 -12.37 -23.02
N VAL A 192 12.78 -13.09 -24.15
CA VAL A 192 11.72 -13.09 -25.15
C VAL A 192 11.11 -14.49 -25.19
N LYS A 193 9.81 -14.59 -24.91
CA LYS A 193 9.04 -15.84 -25.03
C LYS A 193 7.87 -15.61 -25.98
N THR A 194 7.82 -16.40 -27.04
CA THR A 194 6.77 -16.30 -28.06
C THR A 194 6.07 -17.65 -28.22
N GLY A 195 4.74 -17.65 -28.26
CA GLY A 195 3.96 -18.90 -28.28
C GLY A 195 3.80 -19.54 -29.66
N LYS A 196 3.95 -18.78 -30.74
CA LYS A 196 3.76 -19.27 -32.12
C LYS A 196 4.97 -18.99 -33.01
N VAL A 197 5.18 -17.72 -33.37
CA VAL A 197 6.20 -17.33 -34.34
C VAL A 197 6.91 -16.06 -33.87
N TRP A 198 8.24 -16.08 -33.92
CA TRP A 198 9.11 -14.91 -33.79
C TRP A 198 9.83 -14.70 -35.12
N VAL A 199 9.68 -13.54 -35.75
CA VAL A 199 10.27 -13.23 -37.07
C VAL A 199 11.23 -12.05 -36.92
N ASN A 200 12.43 -12.17 -37.51
CA ASN A 200 13.35 -11.04 -37.69
C ASN A 200 13.63 -10.92 -39.19
N GLU A 201 13.24 -9.79 -39.78
CA GLU A 201 13.51 -9.47 -41.17
C GLU A 201 14.25 -8.13 -41.21
N ALA A 202 15.42 -8.12 -41.86
CA ALA A 202 16.22 -6.91 -42.02
C ALA A 202 16.64 -6.80 -43.49
N GLY A 203 16.57 -5.59 -44.06
CA GLY A 203 16.94 -5.35 -45.46
C GLY A 203 18.43 -5.52 -45.75
N THR A 204 19.29 -5.34 -44.74
CA THR A 204 20.75 -5.36 -44.90
C THR A 204 21.43 -6.42 -44.04
N GLU A 205 21.24 -6.41 -42.73
CA GLU A 205 21.98 -7.28 -41.81
C GLU A 205 21.16 -7.61 -40.55
N ILE A 206 21.27 -8.86 -40.10
CA ILE A 206 20.97 -9.26 -38.71
C ILE A 206 22.30 -9.71 -38.10
N HIS A 207 22.85 -8.91 -37.20
CA HIS A 207 24.13 -9.21 -36.53
C HIS A 207 23.90 -9.68 -35.09
N VAL A 208 24.20 -10.96 -34.83
CA VAL A 208 24.12 -11.55 -33.49
C VAL A 208 25.53 -11.77 -32.95
N LYS A 209 25.91 -11.00 -31.92
CA LYS A 209 27.22 -11.10 -31.25
C LYS A 209 27.04 -11.44 -29.77
N ALA A 210 27.74 -12.48 -29.30
CA ALA A 210 27.85 -12.81 -27.88
C ALA A 210 29.32 -12.87 -27.45
N GLY A 211 29.61 -12.42 -26.22
CA GLY A 211 31.00 -12.36 -25.73
C GLY A 211 31.66 -13.73 -25.55
N GLN A 212 30.89 -14.76 -25.19
CA GLN A 212 31.42 -16.11 -24.93
C GLN A 212 30.70 -17.20 -25.73
N LYS A 213 29.35 -17.20 -25.73
CA LYS A 213 28.57 -18.34 -26.23
C LYS A 213 27.30 -17.87 -26.93
N VAL A 214 27.02 -18.47 -28.09
CA VAL A 214 25.70 -18.51 -28.70
C VAL A 214 25.25 -19.96 -28.71
N VAL A 215 24.05 -20.24 -28.19
CA VAL A 215 23.42 -21.58 -28.26
C VAL A 215 22.11 -21.43 -29.02
N ILE A 216 21.94 -22.22 -30.07
CA ILE A 216 20.70 -22.33 -30.82
C ILE A 216 20.26 -23.79 -30.68
N GLU A 217 19.09 -23.99 -30.08
CA GLU A 217 18.49 -25.31 -29.88
C GLU A 217 17.08 -25.28 -30.47
N ALA A 218 16.73 -26.32 -31.22
CA ALA A 218 15.40 -26.52 -31.75
C ALA A 218 14.98 -27.98 -31.53
N GLY A 219 13.71 -28.20 -31.19
CA GLY A 219 13.21 -29.55 -30.92
C GLY A 219 13.14 -30.44 -32.17
N SER A 220 13.00 -29.85 -33.37
CA SER A 220 12.81 -30.60 -34.62
C SER A 220 13.81 -30.26 -35.72
N GLU A 221 14.13 -28.99 -35.95
CA GLU A 221 14.97 -28.61 -37.09
C GLU A 221 15.66 -27.27 -36.83
N ILE A 222 16.95 -27.18 -37.17
CA ILE A 222 17.67 -25.93 -37.36
C ILE A 222 18.11 -25.87 -38.83
N THR A 223 17.71 -24.83 -39.55
CA THR A 223 18.07 -24.65 -40.96
C THR A 223 18.66 -23.26 -41.18
N VAL A 224 19.84 -23.20 -41.79
CA VAL A 224 20.52 -21.98 -42.22
C VAL A 224 20.62 -22.01 -43.75
N LYS A 225 20.02 -21.03 -44.43
CA LYS A 225 20.01 -20.93 -45.90
C LYS A 225 20.67 -19.65 -46.35
N ALA A 226 21.47 -19.72 -47.42
CA ALA A 226 22.06 -18.56 -48.07
C ALA A 226 22.14 -18.80 -49.58
N GLY A 227 21.41 -18.00 -50.37
CA GLY A 227 21.27 -18.22 -51.82
C GLY A 227 20.73 -19.61 -52.14
N GLY A 228 21.43 -20.36 -53.00
CA GLY A 228 21.10 -21.75 -53.34
C GLY A 228 21.67 -22.82 -52.38
N SER A 229 22.39 -22.42 -51.32
CA SER A 229 23.06 -23.33 -50.39
C SER A 229 22.36 -23.38 -49.03
N PHE A 230 22.50 -24.50 -48.31
CA PHE A 230 21.95 -24.64 -46.95
C PHE A 230 22.72 -25.60 -46.04
N VAL A 231 22.56 -25.37 -44.73
CA VAL A 231 22.88 -26.30 -43.64
C VAL A 231 21.57 -26.60 -42.92
N LYS A 232 21.25 -27.89 -42.74
CA LYS A 232 20.09 -28.33 -41.97
C LYS A 232 20.52 -29.36 -40.92
N VAL A 233 20.01 -29.22 -39.71
CA VAL A 233 20.15 -30.17 -38.61
C VAL A 233 18.77 -30.61 -38.18
N ASP A 234 18.49 -31.91 -38.24
CA ASP A 234 17.21 -32.52 -37.86
C ASP A 234 17.47 -33.91 -37.23
N PRO A 235 16.43 -34.69 -36.83
CA PRO A 235 16.63 -36.02 -36.26
C PRO A 235 17.31 -37.04 -37.19
N ALA A 236 17.36 -36.79 -38.51
CA ALA A 236 18.05 -37.65 -39.47
C ALA A 236 19.56 -37.32 -39.57
N GLY A 237 19.97 -36.13 -39.12
CA GLY A 237 21.37 -35.75 -38.98
C GLY A 237 21.69 -34.34 -39.47
N VAL A 238 22.95 -34.13 -39.88
CA VAL A 238 23.43 -32.87 -40.44
C VAL A 238 23.54 -32.97 -41.96
N HIS A 239 22.80 -32.13 -42.67
CA HIS A 239 22.78 -32.04 -44.12
C HIS A 239 23.45 -30.74 -44.61
N LEU A 240 24.40 -30.85 -45.53
CA LEU A 240 25.04 -29.71 -46.20
C LEU A 240 24.85 -29.83 -47.71
N SER A 241 24.36 -28.78 -48.36
CA SER A 241 24.12 -28.75 -49.81
C SER A 241 24.47 -27.38 -50.41
N GLY A 242 25.17 -27.38 -51.54
CA GLY A 242 25.58 -26.19 -52.28
C GLY A 242 26.41 -26.57 -53.51
N ALA A 243 26.68 -25.61 -54.41
CA ALA A 243 27.44 -25.86 -55.63
C ALA A 243 28.88 -26.34 -55.37
N LEU A 244 29.50 -25.86 -54.29
CA LEU A 244 30.82 -26.26 -53.76
C LEU A 244 30.73 -26.29 -52.24
N VAL A 245 31.26 -27.35 -51.61
CA VAL A 245 31.36 -27.49 -50.14
C VAL A 245 32.83 -27.59 -49.76
N ASN A 246 33.43 -26.47 -49.31
CA ASN A 246 34.83 -26.40 -48.91
C ASN A 246 34.97 -26.73 -47.42
N LEU A 247 35.40 -27.96 -47.11
CA LEU A 247 35.74 -28.35 -45.74
C LEU A 247 37.22 -28.04 -45.48
N ASN A 248 37.50 -27.24 -44.45
CA ASN A 248 38.86 -26.87 -44.03
C ASN A 248 39.74 -26.19 -45.11
N SER A 249 39.14 -25.52 -46.11
CA SER A 249 39.87 -24.85 -47.21
C SER A 249 39.50 -23.36 -47.32
N GLY A 250 40.44 -22.48 -46.92
CA GLY A 250 40.71 -21.18 -47.56
C GLY A 250 39.69 -20.02 -47.53
N GLY A 251 38.73 -19.96 -46.60
CA GLY A 251 37.80 -18.80 -46.47
C GLY A 251 38.16 -17.84 -45.32
N SER A 252 37.78 -16.56 -45.44
CA SER A 252 37.81 -15.57 -44.34
C SER A 252 36.42 -15.35 -43.75
N ALA A 253 36.30 -15.14 -42.44
CA ALA A 253 35.04 -14.81 -41.80
C ALA A 253 34.53 -13.41 -42.21
N GLY A 254 33.22 -13.24 -42.34
CA GLY A 254 32.60 -11.91 -42.45
C GLY A 254 32.64 -11.17 -41.11
N SER A 255 32.62 -9.83 -41.16
CA SER A 255 32.52 -8.96 -39.97
C SER A 255 31.17 -8.24 -39.96
N GLY A 256 30.46 -8.29 -38.82
CA GLY A 256 29.22 -7.53 -38.66
C GLY A 256 29.44 -6.10 -38.13
N SER A 257 28.46 -5.23 -38.35
CA SER A 257 28.55 -3.78 -38.09
C SER A 257 28.64 -3.35 -36.61
N GLY A 258 28.16 -4.19 -35.69
CA GLY A 258 28.16 -3.92 -34.23
C GLY A 258 27.04 -2.97 -33.78
N PHE A 259 27.09 -2.52 -32.51
CA PHE A 259 26.14 -1.53 -31.99
C PHE A 259 26.61 -0.12 -32.30
N GLY A 260 25.74 0.72 -32.88
CA GLY A 260 26.04 2.11 -33.24
C GLY A 260 24.95 3.13 -32.86
N GLY A 261 23.94 2.73 -32.09
CA GLY A 261 22.80 3.58 -31.73
C GLY A 261 23.10 4.56 -30.58
N ALA A 262 22.36 5.67 -30.53
CA ALA A 262 22.45 6.66 -29.45
C ALA A 262 21.64 6.25 -28.20
N MET A 263 22.03 6.72 -27.02
CA MET A 263 21.30 6.46 -25.76
C MET A 263 20.10 7.41 -25.60
N PRO A 264 19.02 7.00 -24.90
CA PRO A 264 17.85 7.85 -24.67
C PRO A 264 18.18 9.14 -23.89
N ALA A 265 17.54 10.24 -24.27
CA ALA A 265 17.64 11.53 -23.56
C ALA A 265 16.63 11.60 -22.38
N LEU A 266 16.96 12.40 -21.36
CA LEU A 266 16.12 12.59 -20.17
C LEU A 266 15.08 13.70 -20.37
N PRO A 267 13.90 13.62 -19.71
CA PRO A 267 12.96 14.72 -19.68
C PRO A 267 13.53 15.93 -18.94
N GLY A 268 13.08 17.14 -19.31
CA GLY A 268 13.39 18.38 -18.61
C GLY A 268 12.75 18.43 -17.20
N GLY A 269 13.30 19.27 -16.32
CA GLY A 269 12.74 19.51 -14.98
C GLY A 269 11.68 20.62 -14.97
N LEU A 270 10.77 20.58 -14.00
CA LEU A 270 9.83 21.66 -13.71
C LEU A 270 10.49 22.67 -12.74
N GLU A 271 10.26 23.95 -12.97
CA GLU A 271 10.67 25.01 -12.04
C GLU A 271 9.87 24.91 -10.73
N PRO A 272 10.50 24.96 -9.54
CA PRO A 272 9.79 24.90 -8.28
C PRO A 272 8.90 26.14 -8.08
N ALA A 273 7.74 25.95 -7.46
CA ALA A 273 6.86 27.06 -7.10
C ALA A 273 7.60 28.08 -6.21
N VAL A 274 7.40 29.37 -6.48
CA VAL A 274 8.01 30.46 -5.71
C VAL A 274 7.54 30.39 -4.26
N ALA A 275 8.49 30.28 -3.32
CA ALA A 275 8.19 30.32 -1.89
C ALA A 275 7.66 31.71 -1.50
N LEU A 276 6.41 31.77 -1.02
CA LEU A 276 5.80 33.01 -0.53
C LEU A 276 6.38 33.38 0.84
N ALA A 277 6.68 34.66 1.06
CA ALA A 277 7.13 35.16 2.37
C ALA A 277 6.03 34.95 3.42
N PRO A 278 6.32 34.55 4.67
CA PRO A 278 5.30 34.20 5.65
C PRO A 278 4.30 35.35 5.87
N PRO A 279 3.00 35.04 6.07
CA PRO A 279 1.98 36.07 6.21
C PRO A 279 2.20 36.89 7.48
N GLN A 280 2.15 38.22 7.33
CA GLN A 280 2.19 39.11 8.48
C GLN A 280 0.84 39.04 9.21
N THR A 281 0.86 38.50 10.43
CA THR A 281 -0.32 38.51 11.30
C THR A 281 -0.50 39.92 11.86
N ILE A 282 -1.54 40.63 11.44
CA ILE A 282 -1.91 41.93 12.03
C ILE A 282 -2.45 41.65 13.42
N SER A 283 -1.76 42.15 14.45
CA SER A 283 -2.23 41.99 15.83
C SER A 283 -3.45 42.88 16.09
N TYR A 284 -4.33 42.43 16.98
CA TYR A 284 -5.46 43.23 17.45
C TYR A 284 -5.02 44.61 18.01
N GLN A 285 -3.84 44.67 18.65
CA GLN A 285 -3.24 45.92 19.11
C GLN A 285 -2.85 46.86 17.96
N ALA A 286 -2.38 46.33 16.84
CA ALA A 286 -2.09 47.13 15.65
C ALA A 286 -3.37 47.72 15.02
N LEU A 287 -4.49 46.98 15.06
CA LEU A 287 -5.80 47.49 14.62
C LEU A 287 -6.31 48.62 15.53
N LEU A 288 -6.15 48.49 16.85
CA LEU A 288 -6.49 49.55 17.81
C LEU A 288 -5.63 50.81 17.64
N GLN A 289 -4.33 50.65 17.35
CA GLN A 289 -3.43 51.78 17.07
C GLN A 289 -3.78 52.46 15.74
N ALA A 290 -4.15 51.70 14.72
CA ALA A 290 -4.62 52.24 13.43
C ALA A 290 -5.94 53.02 13.58
N GLU A 291 -6.87 52.53 14.42
CA GLU A 291 -8.10 53.25 14.77
C GLU A 291 -7.80 54.57 15.50
N GLN A 292 -6.87 54.58 16.46
CA GLN A 292 -6.44 55.81 17.15
C GLN A 292 -5.70 56.79 16.23
N ALA A 293 -5.02 56.28 15.20
CA ALA A 293 -4.33 57.07 14.19
C ALA A 293 -5.24 57.52 13.03
N ASN A 294 -6.56 57.26 13.10
CA ASN A 294 -7.55 57.62 12.08
C ASN A 294 -7.25 57.03 10.69
N VAL A 295 -6.58 55.88 10.66
CA VAL A 295 -6.33 55.10 9.45
C VAL A 295 -7.59 54.28 9.16
N PRO A 296 -8.11 54.24 7.91
CA PRO A 296 -9.34 53.53 7.59
C PRO A 296 -9.18 52.01 7.81
N ALA A 297 -9.55 51.55 9.00
CA ALA A 297 -9.58 50.16 9.44
C ALA A 297 -10.97 49.86 10.04
N VAL A 298 -11.38 48.58 10.01
CA VAL A 298 -12.67 48.15 10.55
C VAL A 298 -12.71 48.41 12.06
N LYS A 299 -13.74 49.13 12.51
CA LYS A 299 -13.94 49.51 13.92
C LYS A 299 -14.03 48.27 14.81
N VAL A 300 -13.27 48.25 15.89
CA VAL A 300 -13.15 47.07 16.74
C VAL A 300 -14.36 46.93 17.67
N CYS A 301 -15.07 45.80 17.65
CA CYS A 301 -16.19 45.53 18.57
C CYS A 301 -15.68 45.15 19.97
N PRO A 302 -16.05 45.88 21.05
CA PRO A 302 -15.61 45.54 22.40
C PRO A 302 -16.41 44.35 22.95
N LEU A 303 -15.74 43.22 23.16
CA LEU A 303 -16.27 42.11 23.98
C LEU A 303 -16.04 42.46 25.47
N ALA A 304 -17.09 42.43 26.28
CA ALA A 304 -17.03 42.75 27.71
C ALA A 304 -16.14 41.75 28.47
N ALA A 305 -15.04 42.25 29.07
CA ALA A 305 -14.13 41.45 29.89
C ALA A 305 -14.64 41.35 31.33
N GLN A 306 -14.76 40.12 31.85
CA GLN A 306 -14.85 39.83 33.28
C GLN A 306 -13.43 39.80 33.88
N GLU A 307 -13.30 40.43 35.05
CA GLU A 307 -12.07 40.70 35.79
C GLU A 307 -11.34 39.43 36.25
N ALA A 308 -10.01 39.41 36.09
CA ALA A 308 -9.12 38.48 36.78
C ALA A 308 -7.96 39.26 37.42
N THR A 309 -7.78 39.07 38.73
CA THR A 309 -6.75 39.66 39.60
C THR A 309 -5.40 38.93 39.52
N PRO A 310 -4.28 39.52 40.01
CA PRO A 310 -2.94 39.18 39.54
C PRO A 310 -2.14 38.15 40.38
N ALA A 311 -1.30 37.41 39.65
CA ALA A 311 -0.06 36.65 39.92
C ALA A 311 0.40 36.24 41.35
N VAL A 312 0.75 34.94 41.48
CA VAL A 312 1.72 34.39 42.46
C VAL A 312 2.72 33.44 41.76
N ASN A 313 3.97 33.53 42.17
CA ASN A 313 5.17 32.86 41.66
C ASN A 313 5.22 31.32 41.83
N SER A 314 5.95 30.68 40.88
CA SER A 314 6.80 29.48 41.00
C SER A 314 6.30 28.26 41.78
N ILE A 315 5.98 27.16 41.07
CA ILE A 315 5.93 25.81 41.62
C ILE A 315 6.67 24.84 40.68
N THR A 316 7.68 24.17 41.23
CA THR A 316 8.44 23.06 40.65
C THR A 316 7.61 21.77 40.56
N PRO A 317 7.87 20.85 39.61
CA PRO A 317 7.14 19.59 39.51
C PRO A 317 7.57 18.58 40.61
N PRO A 318 6.67 17.70 41.09
CA PRO A 318 6.97 16.74 42.15
C PRO A 318 7.72 15.49 41.64
N PRO A 319 8.42 14.76 42.53
CA PRO A 319 9.21 13.57 42.17
C PRO A 319 8.32 12.32 42.01
N PRO A 320 8.78 11.29 41.26
CA PRO A 320 8.05 10.02 41.12
C PRO A 320 8.18 9.14 42.38
N PRO A 321 7.18 8.28 42.68
CA PRO A 321 7.22 7.38 43.83
C PRO A 321 8.12 6.15 43.62
N PRO A 322 8.55 5.46 44.70
CA PRO A 322 9.70 4.56 44.70
C PRO A 322 9.38 3.11 44.30
N ILE A 323 10.38 2.45 43.70
CA ILE A 323 10.44 1.02 43.42
C ILE A 323 10.86 0.25 44.69
N ALA A 324 10.24 -0.90 44.96
CA ALA A 324 10.67 -1.87 45.96
C ALA A 324 10.84 -3.29 45.34
N PRO A 325 11.68 -4.17 45.94
CA PRO A 325 12.56 -5.13 45.25
C PRO A 325 12.11 -6.63 45.37
N PRO A 326 12.87 -7.62 44.83
CA PRO A 326 12.38 -8.95 44.36
C PRO A 326 12.56 -10.12 45.36
N MET A 327 11.93 -11.30 45.09
CA MET A 327 12.55 -12.67 45.10
C MET A 327 11.54 -13.87 45.13
N ALA A 328 11.62 -14.73 44.10
CA ALA A 328 11.83 -16.20 44.02
C ALA A 328 10.96 -17.31 44.76
N PRO A 329 10.91 -18.58 44.22
CA PRO A 329 9.90 -19.67 44.43
C PRO A 329 10.43 -20.84 45.35
N PRO A 330 9.76 -22.02 45.64
CA PRO A 330 9.26 -23.10 44.73
C PRO A 330 7.99 -23.94 45.18
N GLN A 331 7.53 -24.90 44.35
CA GLN A 331 6.45 -25.91 44.59
C GLN A 331 6.91 -27.17 45.39
N PRO A 332 6.10 -28.24 45.79
CA PRO A 332 5.45 -29.26 44.88
C PRO A 332 4.28 -30.22 45.40
N ILE A 333 3.55 -30.87 44.44
CA ILE A 333 3.15 -32.33 44.26
C ILE A 333 1.99 -33.12 45.00
N MET A 334 1.07 -33.70 44.15
CA MET A 334 0.33 -35.02 44.03
C MET A 334 -0.78 -35.64 44.98
N ASN A 335 -1.97 -35.92 44.37
CA ASN A 335 -2.86 -37.14 44.22
C ASN A 335 -3.18 -38.13 45.40
N PRO A 336 -4.24 -39.03 45.37
CA PRO A 336 -5.09 -39.56 44.27
C PRO A 336 -6.63 -39.80 44.53
N GLN A 337 -7.30 -40.35 43.49
CA GLN A 337 -8.70 -40.79 43.23
C GLN A 337 -9.24 -41.98 44.11
N PRO A 338 -10.57 -42.37 44.10
CA PRO A 338 -11.15 -43.22 43.01
C PRO A 338 -12.69 -43.17 42.70
N THR A 339 -12.99 -43.37 41.41
CA THR A 339 -14.07 -44.13 40.67
C THR A 339 -15.53 -44.33 41.17
N ALA A 340 -16.54 -44.06 40.31
CA ALA A 340 -17.31 -45.08 39.55
C ALA A 340 -18.56 -44.55 38.75
N ASN A 341 -18.61 -44.89 37.44
CA ASN A 341 -19.71 -45.26 36.52
C ASN A 341 -20.97 -44.39 36.25
N ALA A 342 -21.12 -43.88 35.01
CA ALA A 342 -22.05 -44.34 33.94
C ALA A 342 -22.22 -43.29 32.79
N GLN A 343 -22.31 -43.77 31.54
CA GLN A 343 -22.27 -43.08 30.22
C GLN A 343 -23.56 -42.31 29.82
N PRO A 344 -23.63 -41.59 28.67
CA PRO A 344 -22.62 -40.82 27.93
C PRO A 344 -23.11 -39.36 27.72
N ASN A 345 -22.38 -38.37 28.24
CA ASN A 345 -22.59 -36.96 27.89
C ASN A 345 -21.31 -36.43 27.27
N LEU A 346 -21.41 -35.79 26.09
CA LEU A 346 -20.34 -35.06 25.43
C LEU A 346 -19.89 -33.91 26.36
N GLY A 347 -18.94 -34.24 27.25
CA GLY A 347 -18.43 -33.39 28.31
C GLY A 347 -17.36 -32.43 27.83
N ARG A 348 -17.60 -31.16 28.13
CA ARG A 348 -16.75 -29.99 27.97
C ARG A 348 -15.36 -30.22 28.62
N SER A 349 -14.36 -30.56 27.81
CA SER A 349 -12.95 -30.54 28.19
C SER A 349 -12.34 -29.23 27.70
N THR A 350 -12.00 -28.32 28.62
CA THR A 350 -11.17 -27.14 28.28
C THR A 350 -9.74 -27.63 28.05
N LYS A 351 -9.40 -27.95 26.80
CA LYS A 351 -8.04 -28.33 26.40
C LYS A 351 -7.14 -27.10 26.40
N ALA A 352 -5.91 -27.23 26.87
CA ALA A 352 -4.91 -26.16 26.75
C ALA A 352 -4.57 -25.92 25.26
N THR A 353 -4.20 -24.68 24.90
CA THR A 353 -3.65 -24.42 23.55
C THR A 353 -2.31 -25.15 23.44
N PRO A 354 -2.11 -25.99 22.43
CA PRO A 354 -0.79 -26.58 22.17
C PRO A 354 0.31 -25.51 22.07
N ASP A 355 1.52 -25.87 22.47
CA ASP A 355 2.70 -25.05 22.16
C ASP A 355 3.12 -25.26 20.71
N PHE A 356 3.92 -24.32 20.17
CA PHE A 356 4.41 -24.44 18.80
C PHE A 356 5.28 -25.70 18.64
N PRO A 357 5.15 -26.46 17.53
CA PRO A 357 6.16 -27.43 17.17
C PRO A 357 7.50 -26.71 16.95
N THR A 358 8.56 -27.27 17.53
CA THR A 358 9.88 -26.63 17.56
C THR A 358 10.86 -27.23 16.57
N HIS A 359 10.52 -28.30 15.87
CA HIS A 359 11.43 -29.00 14.96
C HIS A 359 10.81 -29.21 13.57
N PHE A 360 11.56 -28.87 12.53
CA PHE A 360 11.21 -29.10 11.13
C PHE A 360 12.41 -29.67 10.35
N PRO A 361 12.21 -30.53 9.34
CA PRO A 361 13.33 -31.08 8.57
C PRO A 361 14.12 -30.00 7.79
N LYS A 362 13.45 -28.92 7.37
CA LYS A 362 14.03 -27.80 6.60
C LYS A 362 13.50 -26.44 7.10
N SER A 363 13.37 -25.46 6.20
CA SER A 363 12.81 -24.16 6.52
C SER A 363 11.33 -24.25 6.89
N SER A 364 10.93 -23.44 7.85
CA SER A 364 9.57 -23.35 8.36
C SER A 364 9.00 -21.95 8.17
N ILE A 365 7.69 -21.83 8.03
CA ILE A 365 6.98 -20.56 7.99
C ILE A 365 5.81 -20.56 8.96
N GLY A 366 5.65 -19.46 9.69
CA GLY A 366 4.45 -19.08 10.41
C GLY A 366 3.95 -17.74 9.88
N ILE A 367 2.65 -17.52 9.94
CA ILE A 367 1.99 -16.26 9.58
C ILE A 367 1.20 -15.72 10.77
N GLU A 368 1.14 -14.39 10.84
CA GLU A 368 0.40 -13.60 11.82
C GLU A 368 -0.54 -12.69 11.06
N ASN A 369 -1.79 -12.60 11.51
CA ASN A 369 -2.83 -11.88 10.79
C ASN A 369 -3.82 -11.21 11.74
N GLU A 370 -3.66 -9.91 11.91
CA GLU A 370 -4.57 -9.07 12.67
C GLU A 370 -5.88 -8.86 11.89
N LEU A 371 -7.01 -9.16 12.54
CA LEU A 371 -8.34 -9.03 11.96
C LEU A 371 -8.87 -7.60 12.11
N ALA A 372 -9.57 -7.13 11.08
CA ALA A 372 -10.31 -5.88 11.10
C ALA A 372 -11.82 -6.11 11.30
N GLY A 373 -12.48 -5.18 11.99
CA GLY A 373 -13.94 -5.13 12.13
C GLY A 373 -14.50 -5.73 13.43
N LEU A 374 -13.64 -6.25 14.32
CA LEU A 374 -14.04 -6.74 15.64
C LEU A 374 -12.94 -6.56 16.70
N VAL A 375 -13.32 -6.74 17.96
CA VAL A 375 -12.43 -6.84 19.11
C VAL A 375 -12.76 -8.06 19.98
N VAL A 376 -11.77 -8.51 20.74
CA VAL A 376 -11.97 -9.43 21.87
C VAL A 376 -11.85 -8.67 23.17
N ALA A 377 -12.79 -8.85 24.10
CA ALA A 377 -12.66 -8.35 25.47
C ALA A 377 -12.38 -9.49 26.43
N MET A 378 -11.41 -9.30 27.33
CA MET A 378 -10.99 -10.29 28.34
C MET A 378 -10.64 -9.59 29.66
N PRO A 379 -10.65 -10.30 30.81
CA PRO A 379 -10.12 -9.76 32.07
C PRO A 379 -8.69 -9.21 31.91
N ALA A 380 -8.35 -8.12 32.60
CA ALA A 380 -6.97 -7.62 32.67
C ALA A 380 -6.00 -8.74 33.08
N ASN A 381 -4.78 -8.70 32.54
CA ASN A 381 -3.72 -9.71 32.74
C ASN A 381 -4.07 -11.14 32.29
N SER A 382 -5.13 -11.32 31.48
CA SER A 382 -5.36 -12.62 30.83
C SER A 382 -4.20 -13.01 29.91
N ALA A 383 -3.96 -14.31 29.76
CA ALA A 383 -3.05 -14.84 28.75
C ALA A 383 -3.45 -14.36 27.34
N GLN A 384 -2.47 -14.29 26.42
CA GLN A 384 -2.71 -13.84 25.05
C GLN A 384 -3.67 -14.77 24.30
N LYS A 385 -3.49 -16.08 24.46
CA LYS A 385 -4.26 -17.12 23.76
C LYS A 385 -5.60 -17.35 24.46
N PHE A 386 -6.70 -17.33 23.70
CA PHE A 386 -8.03 -17.68 24.21
C PHE A 386 -8.70 -18.84 23.47
N GLY A 387 -8.14 -19.27 22.34
CA GLY A 387 -8.58 -20.43 21.58
C GLY A 387 -7.57 -20.84 20.51
N TYR A 388 -7.89 -21.87 19.75
CA TYR A 388 -7.19 -22.25 18.53
C TYR A 388 -8.14 -22.97 17.55
N VAL A 389 -7.77 -22.99 16.28
CA VAL A 389 -8.44 -23.80 15.25
C VAL A 389 -7.53 -24.96 14.86
N LYS A 390 -8.14 -26.12 14.68
CA LYS A 390 -7.47 -27.34 14.20
C LYS A 390 -8.24 -27.98 13.04
N SER A 391 -7.56 -28.83 12.28
CA SER A 391 -8.20 -29.70 11.28
C SER A 391 -9.10 -30.74 11.96
N ALA A 392 -10.04 -31.31 11.21
CA ALA A 392 -10.85 -32.44 11.67
C ALA A 392 -9.99 -33.65 12.08
N GLN A 393 -8.81 -33.78 11.48
CA GLN A 393 -7.81 -34.82 11.75
C GLN A 393 -7.02 -34.55 13.05
N GLY A 394 -7.10 -33.33 13.59
CA GLY A 394 -6.51 -32.96 14.88
C GLY A 394 -5.28 -32.05 14.79
N ASP A 395 -4.84 -31.68 13.58
CA ASP A 395 -3.66 -30.83 13.39
C ASP A 395 -3.96 -29.39 13.79
N ALA A 396 -3.20 -28.84 14.73
CA ALA A 396 -3.35 -27.45 15.14
C ALA A 396 -2.91 -26.50 14.01
N LEU A 397 -3.79 -25.60 13.57
CA LEU A 397 -3.56 -24.74 12.41
C LEU A 397 -3.14 -23.34 12.82
N PHE A 398 -3.90 -22.69 13.69
CA PHE A 398 -3.57 -21.37 14.23
C PHE A 398 -4.25 -21.10 15.58
N MET A 399 -3.69 -20.18 16.36
CA MET A 399 -4.19 -19.71 17.64
C MET A 399 -5.06 -18.46 17.44
N LEU A 400 -6.03 -18.28 18.34
CA LEU A 400 -6.76 -17.03 18.51
C LEU A 400 -6.13 -16.27 19.67
N THR A 401 -5.57 -15.09 19.39
CA THR A 401 -4.87 -14.27 20.38
C THR A 401 -5.46 -12.87 20.46
N LYS A 402 -5.34 -12.26 21.64
CA LYS A 402 -5.46 -10.80 21.78
C LYS A 402 -4.12 -10.15 21.43
N ASP A 403 -4.16 -9.03 20.73
CA ASP A 403 -2.97 -8.25 20.37
C ASP A 403 -3.04 -6.82 20.94
N MET A 404 -3.27 -5.80 20.09
CA MET A 404 -3.26 -4.39 20.51
C MET A 404 -4.37 -4.08 21.51
N ASN A 405 -4.03 -3.46 22.64
CA ASN A 405 -5.02 -3.01 23.63
C ASN A 405 -5.78 -1.77 23.11
N GLN A 406 -7.11 -1.86 23.06
CA GLN A 406 -8.02 -0.84 22.55
C GLN A 406 -8.75 -0.07 23.67
N GLY A 407 -8.35 -0.26 24.93
CA GLY A 407 -8.89 0.39 26.11
C GLY A 407 -9.65 -0.55 27.05
N SER A 408 -10.36 0.05 28.01
CA SER A 408 -11.19 -0.71 28.96
C SER A 408 -12.52 -1.11 28.34
N TYR A 409 -12.94 -2.36 28.55
CA TYR A 409 -14.22 -2.85 28.06
C TYR A 409 -15.37 -2.35 28.92
N GLN A 410 -16.43 -1.87 28.27
CA GLN A 410 -17.70 -1.51 28.89
C GLN A 410 -18.81 -2.35 28.29
N ARG A 411 -19.55 -3.08 29.13
CA ARG A 411 -20.69 -3.87 28.67
C ARG A 411 -21.81 -2.90 28.24
N PRO A 412 -22.36 -2.99 27.02
CA PRO A 412 -23.46 -2.12 26.61
C PRO A 412 -24.65 -2.27 27.58
N PRO A 413 -25.29 -1.17 28.03
CA PRO A 413 -26.37 -1.24 29.01
C PRO A 413 -27.55 -2.14 28.59
N SER A 414 -27.87 -2.17 27.29
CA SER A 414 -28.93 -3.02 26.73
C SER A 414 -28.60 -4.52 26.73
N LEU A 415 -27.32 -4.89 26.89
CA LEU A 415 -26.84 -6.28 26.91
C LEU A 415 -26.42 -6.75 28.31
N GLN A 416 -26.88 -6.08 29.36
CA GLN A 416 -26.57 -6.44 30.74
C GLN A 416 -27.14 -7.83 31.06
N ASP A 417 -26.27 -8.77 31.47
CA ASP A 417 -26.62 -10.19 31.62
C ASP A 417 -26.32 -10.75 33.02
N GLY A 418 -26.06 -9.86 33.99
CA GLY A 418 -25.72 -10.22 35.38
C GLY A 418 -24.31 -10.75 35.58
N LYS A 419 -23.46 -10.81 34.54
CA LYS A 419 -22.05 -11.20 34.67
C LYS A 419 -21.15 -10.03 35.05
N ASN A 420 -19.99 -10.35 35.63
CA ASN A 420 -18.99 -9.35 36.00
C ASN A 420 -17.98 -9.11 34.87
N TYR A 421 -17.99 -7.88 34.34
CA TYR A 421 -17.06 -7.39 33.32
C TYR A 421 -16.05 -6.34 33.85
N GLN A 422 -15.91 -6.23 35.17
CA GLN A 422 -15.06 -5.21 35.79
C GLN A 422 -13.58 -5.45 35.49
N ASN A 423 -12.87 -4.38 35.12
CA ASN A 423 -11.46 -4.39 34.70
C ASN A 423 -11.16 -5.25 33.46
N TRP A 424 -12.16 -5.54 32.62
CA TRP A 424 -11.90 -6.15 31.32
C TRP A 424 -11.26 -5.12 30.37
N GLN A 425 -10.43 -5.60 29.46
CA GLN A 425 -9.76 -4.81 28.43
C GLN A 425 -10.20 -5.30 27.06
N THR A 426 -10.41 -4.38 26.13
CA THR A 426 -10.64 -4.68 24.71
C THR A 426 -9.30 -4.78 24.00
N HIS A 427 -9.21 -5.70 23.04
CA HIS A 427 -8.03 -5.87 22.21
C HIS A 427 -8.43 -6.20 20.77
N THR A 428 -7.57 -5.89 19.81
CA THR A 428 -7.66 -6.49 18.48
C THR A 428 -7.43 -7.99 18.55
N VAL A 429 -7.94 -8.72 17.55
CA VAL A 429 -7.77 -10.17 17.45
C VAL A 429 -6.74 -10.45 16.39
N GLU A 430 -5.73 -11.24 16.75
CA GLU A 430 -4.72 -11.73 15.83
C GLU A 430 -4.83 -13.24 15.68
N LEU A 431 -4.70 -13.73 14.45
CA LEU A 431 -4.63 -15.15 14.14
C LEU A 431 -3.16 -15.53 13.90
N VAL A 432 -2.61 -16.34 14.80
CA VAL A 432 -1.18 -16.73 14.78
C VAL A 432 -1.06 -18.20 14.42
N SER A 433 -0.54 -18.51 13.24
CA SER A 433 -0.43 -19.90 12.77
C SER A 433 0.58 -20.71 13.58
N TYR A 434 0.31 -22.01 13.76
CA TYR A 434 1.37 -22.95 14.10
C TYR A 434 2.29 -23.09 12.88
N PRO A 435 3.63 -23.02 13.02
CA PRO A 435 4.51 -23.09 11.88
C PRO A 435 4.37 -24.41 11.12
N CYS A 436 4.68 -24.39 9.84
CA CYS A 436 4.73 -25.57 8.95
C CYS A 436 5.95 -25.48 8.03
N GLU A 437 6.29 -26.56 7.35
CA GLU A 437 7.35 -26.55 6.34
C GLU A 437 6.98 -25.63 5.18
N MET A 438 7.94 -24.85 4.66
CA MET A 438 7.68 -23.89 3.58
C MET A 438 7.27 -24.57 2.27
N ASP A 439 7.77 -25.78 1.99
CA ASP A 439 7.43 -26.56 0.81
C ASP A 439 6.16 -27.42 0.97
N ASP A 440 5.57 -27.48 2.18
CA ASP A 440 4.29 -28.16 2.42
C ASP A 440 3.09 -27.31 2.00
N LYS A 441 2.79 -27.37 0.70
CA LYS A 441 1.66 -26.65 0.09
C LYS A 441 0.31 -26.98 0.74
N ALA A 442 0.12 -28.21 1.22
CA ALA A 442 -1.15 -28.63 1.81
C ALA A 442 -1.34 -28.00 3.20
N ALA A 443 -0.30 -28.00 4.03
CA ALA A 443 -0.31 -27.38 5.34
C ALA A 443 -0.51 -25.86 5.26
N VAL A 444 0.13 -25.20 4.29
CA VAL A 444 -0.02 -23.76 4.02
C VAL A 444 -1.44 -23.44 3.58
N GLU A 445 -1.97 -24.15 2.58
CA GLU A 445 -3.30 -23.87 2.04
C GLU A 445 -4.41 -24.15 3.06
N THR A 446 -4.25 -25.20 3.88
CA THR A 446 -5.20 -25.52 4.96
C THR A 446 -5.28 -24.40 6.01
N ARG A 447 -4.14 -23.78 6.38
CA ARG A 447 -4.11 -22.63 7.30
C ARG A 447 -4.85 -21.43 6.71
N LYS A 448 -4.59 -21.12 5.44
CA LYS A 448 -5.25 -19.99 4.74
C LYS A 448 -6.76 -20.18 4.69
N GLN A 449 -7.22 -21.36 4.28
CA GLN A 449 -8.64 -21.67 4.18
C GLN A 449 -9.33 -21.66 5.55
N ALA A 450 -8.67 -22.17 6.59
CA ALA A 450 -9.21 -22.15 7.94
C ALA A 450 -9.32 -20.72 8.51
N MET A 451 -8.34 -19.84 8.22
CA MET A 451 -8.39 -18.43 8.61
C MET A 451 -9.54 -17.68 7.91
N LEU A 452 -9.72 -17.90 6.61
CA LEU A 452 -10.83 -17.31 5.83
C LEU A 452 -12.20 -17.79 6.34
N TRP A 453 -12.32 -19.10 6.60
CA TRP A 453 -13.52 -19.67 7.19
C TRP A 453 -13.83 -19.04 8.56
N LEU A 454 -12.81 -18.88 9.42
CA LEU A 454 -13.01 -18.28 10.74
C LEU A 454 -13.45 -16.82 10.63
N ALA A 455 -12.96 -16.05 9.66
CA ALA A 455 -13.43 -14.69 9.39
C ALA A 455 -14.92 -14.66 9.00
N THR A 456 -15.38 -15.59 8.16
CA THR A 456 -16.81 -15.75 7.84
C THR A 456 -17.62 -16.15 9.08
N HIS A 457 -17.08 -17.05 9.91
CA HIS A 457 -17.72 -17.43 11.17
C HIS A 457 -17.83 -16.24 12.13
N PHE A 458 -16.78 -15.44 12.27
CA PHE A 458 -16.81 -14.22 13.08
C PHE A 458 -17.83 -13.20 12.57
N THR A 459 -17.95 -13.04 11.25
CA THR A 459 -18.95 -12.15 10.63
C THR A 459 -20.36 -12.55 11.06
N THR A 460 -20.67 -13.85 11.04
CA THR A 460 -21.96 -14.37 11.53
C THR A 460 -22.10 -14.20 13.04
N HIS A 461 -21.02 -14.43 13.79
CA HIS A 461 -21.01 -14.32 15.25
C HIS A 461 -21.31 -12.90 15.72
N ILE A 462 -20.72 -11.87 15.11
CA ILE A 462 -20.99 -10.48 15.51
C ILE A 462 -22.37 -9.97 15.07
N ASP A 463 -22.99 -10.62 14.10
CA ASP A 463 -24.35 -10.31 13.65
C ASP A 463 -25.39 -10.91 14.60
N GLN A 464 -25.26 -12.20 14.94
CA GLN A 464 -26.28 -12.94 15.67
C GLN A 464 -25.99 -13.11 17.17
N SER A 465 -24.72 -13.03 17.55
CA SER A 465 -24.21 -13.33 18.90
C SER A 465 -23.22 -12.26 19.39
N ASN A 466 -23.48 -10.99 19.03
CA ASN A 466 -22.60 -9.88 19.40
C ASN A 466 -22.38 -9.82 20.93
N HIS A 467 -21.15 -9.50 21.34
CA HIS A 467 -20.71 -9.52 22.74
C HIS A 467 -20.90 -10.86 23.48
N GLN A 468 -20.92 -11.98 22.77
CA GLN A 468 -20.87 -13.32 23.38
C GLN A 468 -19.49 -13.97 23.17
N PRO A 469 -19.06 -14.91 24.04
CA PRO A 469 -17.88 -15.72 23.78
C PRO A 469 -18.07 -16.56 22.51
N LEU A 470 -16.99 -16.86 21.80
CA LEU A 470 -17.01 -17.90 20.78
C LEU A 470 -17.34 -19.26 21.41
N ALA A 471 -18.12 -20.05 20.68
CA ALA A 471 -18.40 -21.44 21.02
C ALA A 471 -17.41 -22.39 20.33
N PRO A 472 -17.03 -23.51 20.97
CA PRO A 472 -16.26 -24.56 20.31
C PRO A 472 -17.17 -25.32 19.34
N ILE A 473 -17.07 -25.03 18.05
CA ILE A 473 -17.89 -25.62 16.99
C ILE A 473 -17.02 -26.27 15.90
N GLN A 474 -17.65 -27.09 15.06
CA GLN A 474 -17.07 -27.60 13.83
C GLN A 474 -17.65 -26.84 12.63
N SER A 475 -16.85 -26.63 11.59
CA SER A 475 -17.31 -26.03 10.32
C SER A 475 -18.38 -26.89 9.66
N GLU A 476 -19.27 -26.28 8.87
CA GLU A 476 -20.37 -26.98 8.20
C GLU A 476 -19.88 -28.07 7.24
N ASP A 477 -18.74 -27.84 6.58
CA ASP A 477 -18.06 -28.80 5.71
C ASP A 477 -17.25 -29.86 6.48
N GLY A 478 -17.26 -29.80 7.82
CA GLY A 478 -16.60 -30.73 8.71
C GLY A 478 -15.07 -30.59 8.78
N ARG A 479 -14.44 -29.64 8.08
CA ARG A 479 -12.98 -29.55 7.95
C ARG A 479 -12.24 -28.92 9.13
N PHE A 480 -12.87 -27.98 9.83
CA PHE A 480 -12.21 -27.16 10.85
C PHE A 480 -12.96 -27.23 12.18
N VAL A 481 -12.23 -27.19 13.29
CA VAL A 481 -12.79 -27.21 14.65
C VAL A 481 -12.20 -26.08 15.47
N ILE A 482 -13.05 -25.25 16.07
CA ILE A 482 -12.67 -24.25 17.06
C ILE A 482 -12.60 -24.91 18.43
N GLU A 483 -11.48 -24.73 19.12
CA GLU A 483 -11.28 -25.13 20.51
C GLU A 483 -11.07 -23.88 21.36
N ILE A 484 -11.89 -23.70 22.40
CA ILE A 484 -11.84 -22.55 23.30
C ILE A 484 -11.09 -22.94 24.57
N THR A 485 -9.98 -22.25 24.82
CA THR A 485 -9.09 -22.55 25.94
C THR A 485 -9.30 -21.60 27.11
N ASN A 486 -9.79 -20.39 26.83
CA ASN A 486 -10.26 -19.44 27.84
C ASN A 486 -11.69 -18.99 27.53
N ALA A 487 -12.67 -19.53 28.26
CA ALA A 487 -14.08 -19.16 28.09
C ALA A 487 -14.41 -17.75 28.62
N LYS A 488 -13.51 -17.09 29.36
CA LYS A 488 -13.70 -15.71 29.86
C LYS A 488 -13.25 -14.69 28.81
N HIS A 489 -13.97 -14.65 27.70
CA HIS A 489 -13.82 -13.64 26.66
C HIS A 489 -15.19 -13.31 26.06
N VAL A 490 -15.30 -12.19 25.33
CA VAL A 490 -16.42 -11.91 24.42
C VAL A 490 -15.89 -11.33 23.13
N ILE A 491 -16.55 -11.61 22.01
CA ILE A 491 -16.24 -11.02 20.70
C ILE A 491 -17.29 -9.95 20.41
N ALA A 492 -16.86 -8.77 19.98
CA ALA A 492 -17.75 -7.65 19.70
C ALA A 492 -17.39 -6.95 18.39
N ALA A 493 -18.41 -6.49 17.65
CA ALA A 493 -18.24 -5.73 16.42
C ALA A 493 -17.53 -4.39 16.64
N GLY A 494 -16.76 -3.95 15.63
CA GLY A 494 -16.04 -2.68 15.64
C GLY A 494 -15.12 -2.56 16.85
N ASN A 495 -15.25 -1.46 17.61
CA ASN A 495 -14.46 -1.22 18.82
C ASN A 495 -15.08 -1.81 20.11
N GLY A 496 -16.18 -2.56 19.99
CA GLY A 496 -16.83 -3.21 21.14
C GLY A 496 -17.51 -2.28 22.14
N ILE A 497 -17.97 -1.11 21.68
CA ILE A 497 -18.73 -0.13 22.50
C ILE A 497 -20.24 -0.26 22.26
N SER A 498 -20.66 -0.43 21.01
CA SER A 498 -22.08 -0.51 20.63
C SER A 498 -22.64 -1.93 20.77
N ALA A 499 -23.89 -2.04 21.22
CA ALA A 499 -24.56 -3.34 21.38
C ALA A 499 -24.78 -4.08 20.06
N GLU A 500 -25.01 -3.35 18.97
CA GLU A 500 -25.30 -3.90 17.64
C GLU A 500 -24.11 -3.68 16.69
N SER A 501 -23.98 -4.58 15.72
CA SER A 501 -23.02 -4.42 14.62
C SER A 501 -23.51 -3.37 13.62
N GLN A 502 -22.61 -2.87 12.77
CA GLN A 502 -22.97 -2.06 11.59
C GLN A 502 -22.96 -2.92 10.32
N GLY A 503 -23.16 -4.24 10.45
CA GLY A 503 -23.05 -5.19 9.33
C GLY A 503 -21.62 -5.36 8.80
N GLN A 504 -20.61 -5.24 9.67
CA GLN A 504 -19.21 -5.41 9.26
C GLN A 504 -18.97 -6.83 8.72
N THR A 505 -18.28 -6.93 7.59
CA THR A 505 -17.61 -8.16 7.19
C THR A 505 -16.22 -8.18 7.81
N ILE A 506 -15.86 -9.27 8.48
CA ILE A 506 -14.54 -9.41 9.09
C ILE A 506 -13.52 -9.73 8.01
N THR A 507 -12.46 -8.93 7.94
CA THR A 507 -11.47 -9.02 6.87
C THR A 507 -10.06 -9.10 7.42
N MET A 508 -9.17 -9.56 6.55
CA MET A 508 -7.73 -9.63 6.75
C MET A 508 -7.07 -8.69 5.76
N THR A 509 -6.37 -7.65 6.24
CA THR A 509 -5.70 -6.66 5.38
C THR A 509 -4.19 -6.88 5.34
N PRO A 510 -3.51 -6.55 4.24
CA PRO A 510 -2.05 -6.67 4.15
C PRO A 510 -1.29 -5.91 5.26
N SER A 511 -1.85 -4.81 5.77
CA SER A 511 -1.23 -4.01 6.83
C SER A 511 -1.19 -4.73 8.19
N GLY A 512 -2.10 -5.68 8.43
CA GLY A 512 -2.15 -6.51 9.63
C GLY A 512 -1.44 -7.86 9.46
N GLN A 513 -0.80 -8.10 8.31
CA GLN A 513 -0.18 -9.39 7.97
C GLN A 513 1.33 -9.35 8.17
N GLN A 514 1.85 -10.33 8.90
CA GLN A 514 3.28 -10.56 9.11
C GLN A 514 3.60 -12.04 8.84
N ALA A 515 4.87 -12.33 8.52
CA ALA A 515 5.33 -13.70 8.28
C ALA A 515 6.65 -13.94 9.01
N THR A 516 6.77 -15.06 9.71
CA THR A 516 7.99 -15.49 10.38
C THR A 516 8.57 -16.71 9.69
N VAL A 517 9.80 -16.59 9.19
CA VAL A 517 10.55 -17.66 8.51
C VAL A 517 11.66 -18.18 9.43
N GLY A 518 11.73 -19.50 9.58
CA GLY A 518 12.81 -20.21 10.29
C GLY A 518 13.71 -20.94 9.31
N VAL A 519 15.02 -20.79 9.46
CA VAL A 519 16.04 -21.46 8.64
C VAL A 519 17.16 -22.04 9.50
N ALA A 520 17.92 -22.98 8.95
CA ALA A 520 19.13 -23.50 9.60
C ALA A 520 20.13 -22.37 9.83
N ALA A 521 20.62 -22.22 11.05
CA ALA A 521 21.56 -21.15 11.40
C ALA A 521 22.85 -21.20 10.58
N LYS A 522 23.38 -22.41 10.35
CA LYS A 522 24.56 -22.64 9.48
C LYS A 522 24.37 -22.21 8.02
N GLY A 523 23.11 -22.12 7.56
CA GLY A 523 22.78 -21.76 6.19
C GLY A 523 22.84 -20.25 5.91
N PHE A 524 22.72 -19.41 6.94
CA PHE A 524 22.66 -17.96 6.76
C PHE A 524 23.99 -17.41 6.24
N GLY A 525 23.97 -16.77 5.07
CA GLY A 525 25.14 -16.24 4.37
C GLY A 525 25.65 -17.14 3.24
N THR A 526 25.10 -18.35 3.08
CA THR A 526 25.47 -19.30 2.01
C THR A 526 24.72 -19.03 0.70
N SER A 527 23.57 -18.35 0.74
CA SER A 527 22.66 -18.15 -0.40
C SER A 527 22.14 -19.44 -1.04
N ALA A 528 22.18 -20.57 -0.33
CA ALA A 528 21.90 -21.89 -0.91
C ALA A 528 20.45 -22.04 -1.42
N THR A 529 19.47 -21.52 -0.69
CA THR A 529 18.04 -21.65 -1.01
C THR A 529 17.38 -20.29 -1.30
N PRO A 530 16.21 -20.24 -1.97
CA PRO A 530 15.48 -18.99 -2.19
C PRO A 530 15.15 -18.26 -0.89
N GLU A 531 14.80 -18.99 0.16
CA GLU A 531 14.45 -18.43 1.47
C GLU A 531 15.68 -17.78 2.13
N LEU A 532 16.85 -18.44 2.05
CA LEU A 532 18.11 -17.85 2.52
C LEU A 532 18.48 -16.60 1.72
N ARG A 533 18.29 -16.60 0.40
CA ARG A 533 18.55 -15.41 -0.45
C ARG A 533 17.63 -14.24 -0.08
N LEU A 534 16.35 -14.51 0.21
CA LEU A 534 15.39 -13.50 0.65
C LEU A 534 15.75 -12.94 2.04
N LEU A 535 16.23 -13.77 2.95
CA LEU A 535 16.69 -13.31 4.26
C LEU A 535 18.01 -12.53 4.17
N GLU A 536 18.92 -12.95 3.31
CA GLU A 536 20.19 -12.28 3.04
C GLU A 536 20.03 -10.96 2.25
N SER A 537 18.84 -10.66 1.71
CA SER A 537 18.55 -9.35 1.12
C SER A 537 18.13 -8.30 2.15
N ALA A 538 18.09 -8.65 3.44
CA ALA A 538 17.76 -7.71 4.51
C ALA A 538 18.71 -6.49 4.45
N PRO A 539 18.20 -5.23 4.52
CA PRO A 539 19.03 -4.04 4.35
C PRO A 539 20.15 -3.90 5.39
N TRP A 540 19.97 -4.52 6.56
CA TRP A 540 20.95 -4.51 7.65
C TRP A 540 22.04 -5.57 7.49
N TYR A 541 21.84 -6.60 6.66
CA TYR A 541 22.81 -7.68 6.50
C TYR A 541 23.92 -7.30 5.51
N GLN A 542 25.16 -7.27 6.00
CA GLN A 542 26.32 -6.86 5.22
C GLN A 542 27.14 -8.09 4.80
N LYS A 543 26.83 -8.66 3.63
CA LYS A 543 27.48 -9.87 3.10
C LYS A 543 29.00 -9.73 2.90
N SER A 544 29.50 -8.50 2.66
CA SER A 544 30.93 -8.19 2.54
C SER A 544 31.74 -8.50 3.79
N LEU A 545 31.11 -8.56 4.97
CA LEU A 545 31.77 -8.92 6.22
C LEU A 545 32.34 -10.34 6.20
N LYS A 546 31.80 -11.24 5.34
CA LYS A 546 32.33 -12.60 5.15
C LYS A 546 33.76 -12.56 4.61
N SER A 547 33.99 -11.85 3.49
CA SER A 547 35.32 -11.75 2.89
C SER A 547 36.28 -10.90 3.73
N GLN A 548 35.73 -9.92 4.48
CA GLN A 548 36.52 -9.17 5.46
C GLN A 548 37.04 -10.08 6.58
N PHE A 549 36.20 -10.95 7.15
CA PHE A 549 36.62 -11.91 8.18
C PHE A 549 37.72 -12.85 7.67
N ALA A 550 37.53 -13.42 6.47
CA ALA A 550 38.53 -14.28 5.85
C ALA A 550 39.91 -13.58 5.73
N SER A 551 39.92 -12.29 5.38
CA SER A 551 41.15 -11.49 5.36
C SER A 551 41.77 -11.34 6.75
N LEU A 552 40.96 -11.02 7.77
CA LEU A 552 41.41 -10.79 9.14
C LEU A 552 42.01 -12.05 9.80
N THR A 553 41.48 -13.22 9.47
CA THR A 553 41.84 -14.49 10.10
C THR A 553 42.72 -15.38 9.21
N SER A 554 43.42 -14.81 8.22
CA SER A 554 44.26 -15.58 7.28
C SER A 554 45.35 -16.40 7.98
N ALA A 555 45.87 -15.90 9.11
CA ALA A 555 46.88 -16.57 9.94
C ALA A 555 46.30 -17.45 11.05
N GLU A 556 44.98 -17.48 11.24
CA GLU A 556 44.32 -18.28 12.27
C GLU A 556 43.91 -19.64 11.69
N ASN A 557 44.16 -20.71 12.46
CA ASN A 557 43.75 -22.06 12.09
C ASN A 557 42.36 -22.36 12.69
N LEU A 558 41.32 -21.89 11.99
CA LEU A 558 39.91 -22.14 12.35
C LEU A 558 39.48 -23.54 11.94
N ASP A 559 38.59 -24.16 12.74
CA ASP A 559 38.07 -25.50 12.50
C ASP A 559 37.15 -25.51 11.26
N ASP A 560 36.25 -24.53 11.14
CA ASP A 560 35.41 -24.29 9.96
C ASP A 560 35.43 -22.79 9.59
N LYS A 561 36.32 -22.44 8.65
CA LYS A 561 36.52 -21.07 8.19
C LYS A 561 35.28 -20.45 7.55
N GLU A 562 34.50 -21.24 6.80
CA GLU A 562 33.34 -20.72 6.08
C GLU A 562 32.17 -20.48 7.04
N LEU A 563 31.93 -21.43 7.95
CA LEU A 563 30.91 -21.27 8.99
C LEU A 563 31.26 -20.12 9.95
N ALA A 564 32.52 -20.00 10.36
CA ALA A 564 32.98 -18.88 11.19
C ALA A 564 32.77 -17.52 10.48
N ALA A 565 33.06 -17.43 9.18
CA ALA A 565 32.82 -16.21 8.39
C ALA A 565 31.34 -15.88 8.25
N ASN A 566 30.47 -16.88 8.06
CA ASN A 566 29.01 -16.70 8.03
C ASN A 566 28.48 -16.16 9.36
N VAL A 567 28.87 -16.80 10.46
CA VAL A 567 28.44 -16.40 11.82
C VAL A 567 28.96 -15.02 12.17
N PHE A 568 30.22 -14.70 11.81
CA PHE A 568 30.78 -13.37 11.98
C PHE A 568 29.97 -12.31 11.23
N ALA A 569 29.66 -12.53 9.95
CA ALA A 569 28.91 -11.58 9.15
C ALA A 569 27.50 -11.36 9.69
N TYR A 570 26.82 -12.44 10.11
CA TYR A 570 25.49 -12.37 10.71
C TYR A 570 25.49 -11.57 12.02
N LEU A 571 26.33 -11.96 12.99
CA LEU A 571 26.39 -11.29 14.30
C LEU A 571 26.83 -9.84 14.15
N THR A 572 27.90 -9.57 13.40
CA THR A 572 28.40 -8.21 13.22
C THR A 572 27.34 -7.31 12.57
N SER A 573 26.58 -7.81 11.59
CA SER A 573 25.48 -7.06 10.98
C SER A 573 24.40 -6.68 12.00
N ILE A 574 23.99 -7.61 12.87
CA ILE A 574 23.01 -7.33 13.95
C ILE A 574 23.57 -6.30 14.94
N TYR A 575 24.82 -6.43 15.35
CA TYR A 575 25.44 -5.53 16.32
C TYR A 575 25.55 -4.12 15.75
N LEU A 576 26.02 -3.98 14.50
CA LEU A 576 26.10 -2.70 13.81
C LEU A 576 24.72 -2.07 13.63
N LYS A 577 23.71 -2.84 13.21
CA LYS A 577 22.35 -2.32 13.04
C LYS A 577 21.73 -1.90 14.37
N THR A 578 21.97 -2.64 15.44
CA THR A 578 21.49 -2.27 16.78
C THR A 578 22.11 -0.96 17.25
N ALA A 579 23.42 -0.77 17.04
CA ALA A 579 24.10 0.50 17.34
C ALA A 579 23.56 1.66 16.48
N GLU A 580 23.31 1.44 15.18
CA GLU A 580 22.66 2.41 14.29
C GLU A 580 21.28 2.83 14.82
N LEU A 581 20.43 1.86 15.16
CA LEU A 581 19.08 2.11 15.66
C LEU A 581 19.10 2.78 17.04
N ALA A 582 20.03 2.42 17.91
CA ALA A 582 20.22 3.06 19.20
C ALA A 582 20.56 4.54 19.05
N LYS A 583 21.45 4.90 18.11
CA LYS A 583 21.73 6.32 17.79
C LYS A 583 20.55 7.01 17.10
N LYS A 584 19.87 6.34 16.17
CA LYS A 584 18.77 6.93 15.40
C LYS A 584 17.55 7.27 16.27
N PHE A 585 17.23 6.39 17.21
CA PHE A 585 16.02 6.48 18.02
C PHE A 585 16.28 6.89 19.49
N GLY A 586 17.55 7.09 19.85
CA GLY A 586 17.96 7.41 21.22
C GLY A 586 17.55 6.32 22.20
N ILE A 587 17.96 5.07 21.95
CA ILE A 587 17.57 3.90 22.74
C ILE A 587 18.63 3.62 23.80
N TYR A 588 18.25 3.56 25.07
CA TYR A 588 19.14 3.08 26.14
C TYR A 588 19.50 1.61 25.93
N ILE A 589 20.78 1.31 25.75
CA ILE A 589 21.30 -0.06 25.60
C ILE A 589 22.31 -0.32 26.72
N ASN A 590 21.99 -1.23 27.65
CA ASN A 590 22.74 -1.41 28.89
C ASN A 590 23.00 -0.07 29.59
N GLU A 591 24.27 0.31 29.77
CA GLU A 591 24.70 1.53 30.44
C GLU A 591 24.92 2.69 29.45
N TRP A 592 24.69 2.49 28.15
CA TRP A 592 24.81 3.57 27.17
C TRP A 592 23.62 4.51 27.26
N ASP A 593 23.91 5.78 27.55
CA ASP A 593 22.94 6.86 27.61
C ASP A 593 22.98 7.69 26.30
N PRO A 594 21.93 7.68 25.47
CA PRO A 594 21.86 8.49 24.25
C PRO A 594 22.00 9.99 24.52
N MET A 595 21.57 10.49 25.69
CA MET A 595 21.69 11.91 26.04
C MET A 595 23.16 12.32 26.23
N SER A 596 24.04 11.39 26.63
CA SER A 596 25.48 11.64 26.73
C SER A 596 26.14 11.94 25.37
N GLU A 597 25.52 11.49 24.27
CA GLU A 597 25.90 11.82 22.88
C GLU A 597 24.97 12.86 22.23
N GLN A 598 24.20 13.62 23.03
CA GLN A 598 23.27 14.67 22.57
C GLN A 598 22.15 14.13 21.65
N ILE A 599 21.72 12.89 21.87
CA ILE A 599 20.64 12.24 21.11
C ILE A 599 19.40 12.20 21.99
N THR A 600 18.36 12.92 21.59
CA THR A 600 17.07 12.91 22.30
C THR A 600 16.35 11.58 22.06
N PRO A 601 16.02 10.81 23.13
CA PRO A 601 15.21 9.60 23.02
C PRO A 601 13.88 9.89 22.34
N ASN A 602 13.56 9.11 21.32
CA ASN A 602 12.28 9.21 20.64
C ASN A 602 11.56 7.85 20.53
N ALA A 603 12.16 6.73 20.95
CA ALA A 603 11.50 5.41 21.03
C ALA A 603 11.53 4.86 22.46
N ASN A 604 10.57 3.98 22.78
CA ASN A 604 10.41 3.40 24.12
C ASN A 604 11.37 2.23 24.41
N GLY A 605 12.21 1.84 23.46
CA GLY A 605 13.12 0.72 23.58
C GLY A 605 13.30 -0.06 22.27
N LEU A 606 14.06 -1.16 22.31
CA LEU A 606 14.21 -2.07 21.17
C LEU A 606 12.89 -2.73 20.74
N THR A 607 11.93 -2.85 21.65
CA THR A 607 10.62 -3.44 21.38
C THR A 607 9.60 -2.45 20.80
N ASP A 608 9.95 -1.17 20.70
CA ASP A 608 9.08 -0.17 20.11
C ASP A 608 8.72 -0.54 18.65
N PRO A 609 7.44 -0.51 18.25
CA PRO A 609 7.01 -0.91 16.90
C PRO A 609 7.79 -0.25 15.77
N LYS A 610 8.15 1.04 15.88
CA LYS A 610 8.89 1.72 14.82
C LYS A 610 10.35 1.26 14.72
N VAL A 611 10.93 0.84 15.84
CA VAL A 611 12.28 0.27 15.88
C VAL A 611 12.26 -1.13 15.27
N LYS A 612 11.25 -1.95 15.60
CA LYS A 612 11.01 -3.24 14.94
C LYS A 612 10.83 -3.08 13.43
N ASN A 613 10.01 -2.13 12.98
CA ASN A 613 9.78 -1.86 11.56
C ASN A 613 11.05 -1.40 10.84
N ALA A 614 11.95 -0.67 11.50
CA ALA A 614 13.23 -0.24 10.93
C ALA A 614 14.25 -1.38 10.67
N TRP A 615 13.96 -2.60 11.13
CA TRP A 615 14.70 -3.80 10.71
C TRP A 615 14.19 -4.38 9.39
N GLU A 616 12.93 -4.12 9.02
CA GLU A 616 12.18 -4.75 7.92
C GLU A 616 12.06 -6.28 8.06
N ILE A 617 13.19 -6.99 8.01
CA ILE A 617 13.34 -8.41 8.34
C ILE A 617 13.94 -8.49 9.75
N LEU A 618 13.08 -8.63 10.76
CA LEU A 618 13.45 -8.56 12.18
C LEU A 618 13.96 -9.92 12.70
N PRO A 619 15.19 -10.04 13.21
CA PRO A 619 15.64 -11.26 13.88
C PRO A 619 14.81 -11.59 15.13
N ARG A 620 14.33 -12.83 15.22
CA ARG A 620 13.49 -13.32 16.33
C ARG A 620 14.18 -14.35 17.21
N THR A 621 15.39 -14.78 16.87
CA THR A 621 16.20 -15.67 17.71
C THR A 621 17.33 -14.88 18.36
N LYS A 622 17.58 -15.17 19.63
CA LYS A 622 18.66 -14.58 20.41
C LYS A 622 20.00 -14.71 19.70
N PRO A 623 20.71 -13.61 19.40
CA PRO A 623 21.95 -13.66 18.64
C PRO A 623 23.02 -14.57 19.27
N SER A 624 23.15 -14.60 20.60
CA SER A 624 24.16 -15.43 21.26
C SER A 624 24.00 -16.94 21.03
N LYS A 625 22.80 -17.42 20.66
CA LYS A 625 22.55 -18.84 20.36
C LYS A 625 23.35 -19.33 19.16
N ILE A 626 23.59 -18.48 18.15
CA ILE A 626 24.30 -18.91 16.94
C ILE A 626 25.76 -19.31 17.23
N VAL A 627 26.33 -18.83 18.33
CA VAL A 627 27.70 -19.20 18.74
C VAL A 627 27.80 -20.70 19.06
N GLU A 628 26.70 -21.35 19.44
CA GLU A 628 26.65 -22.78 19.77
C GLU A 628 26.91 -23.69 18.56
N ILE A 629 26.78 -23.18 17.32
CA ILE A 629 27.03 -23.97 16.11
C ILE A 629 28.53 -24.01 15.73
N LEU A 630 29.37 -23.23 16.42
CA LEU A 630 30.80 -23.17 16.20
C LEU A 630 31.56 -24.00 17.24
N SER A 631 32.79 -24.38 16.91
CA SER A 631 33.73 -24.87 17.93
C SER A 631 34.03 -23.77 18.94
N LYS A 632 34.48 -24.15 20.14
CA LYS A 632 34.89 -23.18 21.17
C LYS A 632 36.05 -22.28 20.70
N SER A 633 36.90 -22.76 19.78
CA SER A 633 38.00 -22.00 19.20
C SER A 633 37.46 -20.95 18.24
N ASP A 634 36.64 -21.38 17.28
CA ASP A 634 36.07 -20.52 16.23
C ASP A 634 35.13 -19.47 16.82
N ALA A 635 34.31 -19.84 17.81
CA ALA A 635 33.48 -18.91 18.56
C ALA A 635 34.30 -17.77 19.18
N LYS A 636 35.45 -18.08 19.81
CA LYS A 636 36.34 -17.06 20.37
C LYS A 636 36.93 -16.17 19.29
N ALA A 637 37.37 -16.74 18.17
CA ALA A 637 37.90 -15.99 17.05
C ALA A 637 36.87 -15.02 16.47
N VAL A 638 35.63 -15.49 16.24
CA VAL A 638 34.52 -14.66 15.77
C VAL A 638 34.25 -13.51 16.74
N MET A 639 33.99 -13.81 18.02
CA MET A 639 33.63 -12.78 19.01
C MET A 639 34.73 -11.73 19.21
N LYS A 640 36.01 -12.13 19.13
CA LYS A 640 37.17 -11.22 19.24
C LYS A 640 37.18 -10.16 18.12
N HIS A 641 36.74 -10.52 16.91
CA HIS A 641 36.79 -9.63 15.76
C HIS A 641 35.54 -8.74 15.60
N ILE A 642 34.45 -8.98 16.33
CA ILE A 642 33.23 -8.15 16.26
C ILE A 642 33.47 -6.76 16.89
N LYS A 643 34.11 -6.70 18.07
CA LYS A 643 34.29 -5.44 18.80
C LYS A 643 35.00 -4.34 17.99
N PRO A 644 36.11 -4.62 17.26
CA PRO A 644 36.75 -3.62 16.39
C PRO A 644 35.84 -3.06 15.29
N GLN A 645 34.89 -3.84 14.78
CA GLN A 645 33.96 -3.38 13.73
C GLN A 645 32.97 -2.34 14.23
N LEU A 646 32.54 -2.46 15.50
CA LEU A 646 31.73 -1.46 16.19
C LEU A 646 32.57 -0.20 16.47
N GLN A 647 33.76 -0.37 17.06
CA GLN A 647 34.63 0.72 17.47
C GLN A 647 35.12 1.59 16.29
N SER A 648 35.22 1.03 15.08
CA SER A 648 35.59 1.79 13.89
C SER A 648 34.46 2.67 13.34
N ARG A 649 33.23 2.52 13.83
CA ARG A 649 32.02 3.19 13.31
C ARG A 649 31.26 3.99 14.37
N TYR A 650 31.33 3.57 15.63
CA TYR A 650 30.58 4.13 16.74
C TYR A 650 31.50 4.48 17.91
N SER A 651 30.99 5.24 18.88
CA SER A 651 31.75 5.61 20.08
C SER A 651 32.19 4.37 20.88
N GLU A 652 33.25 4.49 21.67
CA GLU A 652 33.71 3.39 22.53
C GLU A 652 32.61 2.96 23.52
N SER A 653 31.86 3.92 24.07
CA SER A 653 30.76 3.66 25.01
C SER A 653 29.64 2.85 24.36
N LEU A 654 29.14 3.27 23.20
CA LEU A 654 28.09 2.55 22.48
C LEU A 654 28.58 1.16 22.04
N SER A 655 29.79 1.09 21.50
CA SER A 655 30.41 -0.16 21.04
C SER A 655 30.54 -1.19 22.16
N LYS A 656 31.04 -0.78 23.34
CA LYS A 656 31.15 -1.65 24.52
C LYS A 656 29.78 -2.16 24.97
N ASN A 657 28.80 -1.26 25.08
CA ASN A 657 27.48 -1.61 25.60
C ASN A 657 26.67 -2.52 24.67
N VAL A 658 26.67 -2.25 23.37
CA VAL A 658 26.01 -3.13 22.37
C VAL A 658 26.69 -4.50 22.34
N PHE A 659 28.02 -4.54 22.38
CA PHE A 659 28.76 -5.81 22.40
C PHE A 659 28.42 -6.64 23.64
N GLN A 660 28.45 -6.02 24.82
CA GLN A 660 28.14 -6.67 26.09
C GLN A 660 26.68 -7.14 26.15
N TYR A 661 25.73 -6.30 25.69
CA TYR A 661 24.30 -6.62 25.65
C TYR A 661 24.02 -7.96 24.98
N PHE A 662 24.55 -8.16 23.78
CA PHE A 662 24.35 -9.41 23.05
C PHE A 662 25.23 -10.55 23.56
N GLN A 663 26.43 -10.26 24.08
CA GLN A 663 27.28 -11.27 24.73
C GLN A 663 26.58 -11.92 25.92
N ASP A 664 25.86 -11.13 26.73
CA ASP A 664 25.10 -11.60 27.90
C ASP A 664 23.74 -12.21 27.52
N GLY A 665 23.47 -12.37 26.23
CA GLY A 665 22.26 -12.99 25.73
C GLY A 665 21.04 -12.07 25.67
N GLY A 666 21.28 -10.77 25.44
CA GLY A 666 20.26 -9.81 25.05
C GLY A 666 19.52 -10.20 23.77
N GLU A 667 18.29 -9.74 23.63
CA GLU A 667 17.39 -10.06 22.53
C GLU A 667 17.29 -8.88 21.56
N VAL A 668 17.06 -9.12 20.27
CA VAL A 668 16.95 -8.00 19.31
C VAL A 668 15.69 -7.16 19.56
N ALA A 669 14.56 -7.79 19.89
CA ALA A 669 13.30 -7.09 20.15
C ALA A 669 12.31 -7.91 21.01
N GLY A 670 12.61 -8.03 22.31
CA GLY A 670 11.75 -8.73 23.27
C GLY A 670 11.95 -10.24 23.25
N HIS A 671 11.00 -11.01 23.79
CA HIS A 671 11.17 -12.47 23.92
C HIS A 671 11.41 -13.13 22.55
N GLY A 672 12.54 -13.85 22.43
CA GLY A 672 12.94 -14.55 21.22
C GLY A 672 12.44 -15.99 21.15
N ILE A 673 12.34 -16.52 19.93
CA ILE A 673 12.05 -17.93 19.66
C ILE A 673 13.40 -18.67 19.61
N ASN A 674 13.80 -19.18 20.77
CA ASN A 674 15.17 -19.64 21.03
C ASN A 674 15.33 -21.17 21.10
N ASN A 675 14.23 -21.91 21.00
CA ASN A 675 14.18 -23.38 21.12
C ASN A 675 13.85 -24.08 19.79
N ALA A 676 13.80 -23.33 18.68
CA ALA A 676 13.53 -23.90 17.38
C ALA A 676 14.75 -24.61 16.79
N THR A 677 14.51 -25.72 16.10
CA THR A 677 15.54 -26.58 15.52
C THR A 677 15.15 -27.05 14.12
N VAL A 678 16.15 -27.41 13.31
CA VAL A 678 15.96 -28.00 11.99
C VAL A 678 16.85 -29.22 11.75
N GLY A 679 16.66 -29.92 10.63
CA GLY A 679 17.52 -31.04 10.21
C GLY A 679 17.05 -32.39 10.73
N ASP A 680 17.98 -33.23 11.18
CA ASP A 680 17.64 -34.56 11.73
C ASP A 680 17.05 -34.41 13.15
N LYS A 681 15.92 -35.06 13.40
CA LYS A 681 15.27 -35.10 14.72
C LYS A 681 16.16 -35.67 15.82
N HIS A 682 17.07 -36.59 15.49
CA HIS A 682 17.96 -37.23 16.47
C HIS A 682 19.25 -36.43 16.70
N SER A 683 19.59 -35.51 15.81
CA SER A 683 20.73 -34.61 15.92
C SER A 683 20.32 -33.20 15.43
N PRO A 684 19.44 -32.52 16.18
CA PRO A 684 18.83 -31.29 15.74
C PRO A 684 19.84 -30.15 15.65
N GLU A 685 19.71 -29.34 14.61
CA GLU A 685 20.53 -28.15 14.39
C GLU A 685 19.75 -26.89 14.80
N LEU A 686 20.46 -25.85 15.22
CA LEU A 686 19.82 -24.58 15.59
C LEU A 686 19.06 -23.97 14.42
N ALA A 687 17.80 -23.59 14.64
CA ALA A 687 17.05 -22.73 13.74
C ALA A 687 17.12 -21.28 14.21
N ILE A 688 17.30 -20.35 13.28
CA ILE A 688 17.15 -18.91 13.53
C ILE A 688 15.95 -18.39 12.76
N LEU A 689 15.17 -17.53 13.42
CA LEU A 689 13.89 -17.05 12.91
C LEU A 689 13.95 -15.56 12.59
N PHE A 690 13.18 -15.16 11.57
CA PHE A 690 13.07 -13.80 11.09
C PHE A 690 11.62 -13.44 10.80
N GLU A 691 11.17 -12.32 11.32
CA GLU A 691 9.83 -11.79 11.14
C GLU A 691 9.85 -10.67 10.10
N PHE A 692 9.15 -10.87 8.99
CA PHE A 692 8.91 -9.87 7.96
C PHE A 692 7.83 -8.91 8.46
N ARG A 693 8.25 -7.70 8.83
CA ARG A 693 7.36 -6.65 9.34
C ARG A 693 6.34 -6.17 8.29
N THR A 694 6.71 -6.29 7.01
CA THR A 694 5.84 -6.19 5.86
C THR A 694 6.08 -7.41 4.98
N VAL A 695 5.03 -8.14 4.59
CA VAL A 695 5.20 -9.39 3.83
C VAL A 695 5.53 -9.11 2.35
N PRO A 696 6.71 -9.54 1.85
CA PRO A 696 7.14 -9.28 0.48
C PRO A 696 6.40 -10.17 -0.52
N ASN A 697 6.47 -9.83 -1.81
CA ASN A 697 5.76 -10.51 -2.91
C ASN A 697 6.03 -12.02 -2.94
N GLU A 698 7.26 -12.43 -2.64
CA GLU A 698 7.73 -13.81 -2.57
C GLU A 698 6.98 -14.65 -1.53
N LEU A 699 6.47 -14.01 -0.47
CA LEU A 699 5.76 -14.66 0.63
C LEU A 699 4.24 -14.41 0.61
N GLN A 700 3.73 -13.60 -0.33
CA GLN A 700 2.30 -13.28 -0.46
C GLN A 700 1.42 -14.53 -0.73
N SER A 701 1.97 -15.60 -1.28
CA SER A 701 1.24 -16.85 -1.55
C SER A 701 0.90 -17.64 -0.29
N TYR A 702 1.61 -17.39 0.82
CA TYR A 702 1.43 -18.06 2.12
C TYR A 702 0.35 -17.41 2.98
N LEU A 703 -0.08 -16.19 2.63
CA LEU A 703 -1.09 -15.44 3.37
C LEU A 703 -2.51 -15.72 2.84
N PRO A 704 -3.53 -15.74 3.72
CA PRO A 704 -4.91 -15.74 3.29
C PRO A 704 -5.26 -14.38 2.66
N LYS A 705 -6.03 -14.41 1.59
CA LYS A 705 -6.54 -13.21 0.92
C LYS A 705 -8.04 -13.22 1.06
N THR A 706 -8.59 -12.26 1.79
CA THR A 706 -10.03 -12.03 1.79
C THR A 706 -10.42 -11.73 0.35
N GLU A 707 -11.28 -12.54 -0.27
CA GLU A 707 -11.82 -12.18 -1.57
C GLU A 707 -12.49 -10.81 -1.43
N SER A 708 -11.98 -9.82 -2.15
CA SER A 708 -12.66 -8.55 -2.27
C SER A 708 -14.06 -8.84 -2.77
N THR A 709 -15.08 -8.50 -1.99
CA THR A 709 -16.49 -8.56 -2.40
C THR A 709 -16.83 -7.53 -3.48
N THR A 710 -15.87 -7.13 -4.33
CA THR A 710 -16.17 -7.05 -5.75
C THR A 710 -16.41 -8.47 -6.24
N LYS A 711 -17.65 -8.96 -6.06
CA LYS A 711 -18.20 -9.95 -6.97
C LYS A 711 -17.97 -9.40 -8.38
N SER A 712 -16.89 -9.82 -9.03
CA SER A 712 -17.00 -10.10 -10.45
C SER A 712 -17.94 -11.29 -10.51
N GLU A 713 -19.24 -11.03 -10.48
CA GLU A 713 -20.15 -11.91 -11.21
C GLU A 713 -19.56 -11.96 -12.61
N VAL A 714 -18.83 -13.04 -12.91
CA VAL A 714 -18.47 -13.37 -14.28
C VAL A 714 -19.81 -13.49 -14.96
N LYS A 715 -20.20 -12.45 -15.70
CA LYS A 715 -21.54 -12.38 -16.24
C LYS A 715 -21.67 -13.57 -17.19
N LEU A 716 -22.85 -14.19 -17.28
CA LEU A 716 -23.06 -15.46 -17.99
C LEU A 716 -22.48 -15.49 -19.42
N LEU A 717 -22.38 -14.33 -20.07
CA LEU A 717 -21.83 -14.16 -21.42
C LEU A 717 -20.30 -13.96 -21.46
N ASP A 718 -19.66 -13.68 -20.33
CA ASP A 718 -18.22 -13.40 -20.22
C ASP A 718 -17.36 -14.66 -20.39
N GLN A 719 -17.95 -15.84 -20.26
CA GLN A 719 -17.31 -17.14 -20.53
C GLN A 719 -17.08 -17.42 -22.03
N PHE A 720 -17.68 -16.64 -22.94
CA PHE A 720 -17.53 -16.80 -24.38
C PHE A 720 -16.51 -15.81 -24.95
N ASP A 721 -15.70 -16.28 -25.90
CA ASP A 721 -14.83 -15.41 -26.70
C ASP A 721 -15.65 -14.36 -27.48
N PRO A 722 -15.07 -13.22 -27.90
CA PRO A 722 -15.83 -12.12 -28.48
C PRO A 722 -16.68 -12.47 -29.71
N MET A 723 -16.21 -13.39 -30.56
CA MET A 723 -16.93 -13.82 -31.77
C MET A 723 -18.12 -14.72 -31.41
N LYS A 724 -17.90 -15.70 -30.54
CA LYS A 724 -18.97 -16.58 -30.05
C LYS A 724 -19.99 -15.81 -29.22
N ARG A 725 -19.55 -14.86 -28.39
CA ARG A 725 -20.39 -14.00 -27.56
C ARG A 725 -21.38 -13.18 -28.37
N LYS A 726 -20.93 -12.56 -29.48
CA LYS A 726 -21.81 -11.78 -30.36
C LYS A 726 -22.92 -12.64 -30.97
N THR A 727 -22.59 -13.86 -31.36
CA THR A 727 -23.54 -14.84 -31.92
C THR A 727 -24.55 -15.29 -30.88
N VAL A 728 -24.08 -15.63 -29.67
CA VAL A 728 -24.94 -16.03 -28.53
C VAL A 728 -25.91 -14.89 -28.17
N ILE A 729 -25.42 -13.65 -28.09
CA ILE A 729 -26.27 -12.48 -27.79
C ILE A 729 -27.38 -12.31 -28.83
N GLN A 730 -27.08 -12.43 -30.12
CA GLN A 730 -28.10 -12.30 -31.18
C GLN A 730 -29.20 -13.37 -31.07
N GLN A 731 -28.83 -14.61 -30.78
CA GLN A 731 -29.80 -15.71 -30.64
C GLN A 731 -30.65 -15.56 -29.38
N VAL A 732 -30.04 -15.17 -28.25
CA VAL A 732 -30.73 -14.84 -27.00
C VAL A 732 -31.72 -13.68 -27.19
N GLU A 733 -31.30 -12.62 -27.90
CA GLU A 733 -32.14 -11.45 -28.19
C GLU A 733 -33.38 -11.86 -28.99
N SER A 734 -33.22 -12.72 -30.02
CA SER A 734 -34.33 -13.25 -30.81
C SER A 734 -35.36 -14.00 -29.96
N LEU A 735 -34.90 -14.86 -29.05
CA LEU A 735 -35.80 -15.60 -28.14
C LEU A 735 -36.54 -14.69 -27.17
N VAL A 736 -35.85 -13.68 -26.63
CA VAL A 736 -36.47 -12.71 -25.74
C VAL A 736 -37.50 -11.85 -26.48
N GLN A 737 -37.22 -11.43 -27.72
CA GLN A 737 -38.21 -10.70 -28.53
C GLN A 737 -39.47 -11.53 -28.78
N ASN A 738 -39.31 -12.82 -29.11
CA ASN A 738 -40.42 -13.74 -29.41
C ASN A 738 -41.14 -14.31 -28.18
N SER A 739 -40.73 -13.94 -26.96
CA SER A 739 -41.29 -14.50 -25.71
C SER A 739 -42.69 -13.98 -25.30
N GLY A 740 -43.34 -13.14 -26.11
CA GLY A 740 -44.57 -12.44 -25.69
C GLY A 740 -44.33 -11.64 -24.40
N ASP A 741 -45.28 -11.65 -23.47
CA ASP A 741 -45.15 -10.92 -22.18
C ASP A 741 -44.35 -11.68 -21.11
N ALA A 742 -43.86 -12.90 -21.40
CA ALA A 742 -43.25 -13.78 -20.40
C ALA A 742 -41.94 -13.21 -19.83
N PHE A 743 -41.06 -12.69 -20.71
CA PHE A 743 -39.83 -12.03 -20.26
C PHE A 743 -40.14 -10.75 -19.48
N ASP A 744 -41.11 -9.96 -19.93
CA ASP A 744 -41.45 -8.70 -19.28
C ASP A 744 -41.97 -8.94 -17.85
N LYS A 745 -42.82 -9.95 -17.65
CA LYS A 745 -43.30 -10.34 -16.31
C LYS A 745 -42.17 -10.84 -15.40
N TRP A 746 -41.30 -11.72 -15.91
CA TRP A 746 -40.15 -12.20 -15.16
C TRP A 746 -39.22 -11.04 -14.76
N TYR A 747 -38.96 -10.12 -15.68
CA TYR A 747 -38.05 -9.01 -15.43
C TYR A 747 -38.61 -8.03 -14.37
N GLN A 748 -39.93 -7.81 -14.30
CA GLN A 748 -40.50 -7.05 -13.18
C GLN A 748 -40.30 -7.77 -11.85
N SER A 749 -40.60 -9.08 -11.77
CA SER A 749 -40.39 -9.86 -10.54
C SER A 749 -38.93 -9.94 -10.12
N TYR A 750 -38.00 -10.04 -11.08
CA TYR A 750 -36.56 -9.96 -10.84
C TYR A 750 -36.17 -8.60 -10.23
N ARG A 751 -36.69 -7.50 -10.78
CA ARG A 751 -36.44 -6.15 -10.25
C ARG A 751 -37.01 -5.95 -8.85
N ASP A 752 -38.23 -6.43 -8.62
CA ASP A 752 -38.88 -6.39 -7.30
C ASP A 752 -38.05 -7.16 -6.25
N SER A 753 -37.52 -8.34 -6.60
CA SER A 753 -36.64 -9.13 -5.72
C SER A 753 -35.33 -8.43 -5.36
N MET A 754 -34.91 -7.46 -6.18
CA MET A 754 -33.71 -6.65 -5.99
C MET A 754 -34.03 -5.24 -5.45
N ASN A 755 -35.26 -5.01 -4.97
CA ASN A 755 -35.76 -3.72 -4.51
C ASN A 755 -35.61 -2.58 -5.55
N GLN A 756 -35.78 -2.88 -6.84
CA GLN A 756 -35.68 -1.90 -7.92
C GLN A 756 -37.07 -1.52 -8.47
N PRO A 757 -37.31 -0.25 -8.83
CA PRO A 757 -38.62 0.21 -9.30
C PRO A 757 -39.01 -0.42 -10.65
N PRO A 758 -40.32 -0.60 -10.93
CA PRO A 758 -40.80 -1.20 -12.17
C PRO A 758 -40.49 -0.32 -13.38
N VAL A 759 -40.26 -0.95 -14.53
CA VAL A 759 -39.85 -0.24 -15.77
C VAL A 759 -40.81 -0.48 -16.93
N LYS A 760 -40.99 0.52 -17.81
CA LYS A 760 -41.71 0.35 -19.08
C LYS A 760 -40.72 -0.14 -20.15
N ASN A 761 -41.09 -1.18 -20.91
CA ASN A 761 -40.26 -1.82 -21.96
C ASN A 761 -39.08 -2.66 -21.42
N ALA A 762 -39.37 -3.67 -20.60
CA ALA A 762 -38.37 -4.51 -19.94
C ALA A 762 -37.40 -5.19 -20.92
N LYS A 763 -37.86 -5.69 -22.07
CA LYS A 763 -36.99 -6.23 -23.14
C LYS A 763 -35.91 -5.26 -23.66
N LYS A 764 -36.18 -3.95 -23.66
CA LYS A 764 -35.22 -2.92 -24.11
C LYS A 764 -34.22 -2.54 -23.01
N ILE A 765 -34.65 -2.60 -21.76
CA ILE A 765 -33.90 -2.12 -20.60
C ILE A 765 -33.00 -3.22 -20.02
N ALA A 766 -33.42 -4.48 -20.10
CA ALA A 766 -32.63 -5.60 -19.60
C ALA A 766 -31.30 -5.75 -20.34
N SER A 767 -30.23 -5.98 -19.58
CA SER A 767 -28.90 -6.26 -20.14
C SER A 767 -28.86 -7.61 -20.85
N ALA A 768 -27.91 -7.79 -21.78
CA ALA A 768 -27.72 -9.05 -22.50
C ALA A 768 -27.52 -10.25 -21.55
N ASN A 769 -26.89 -10.03 -20.39
CA ASN A 769 -26.68 -11.09 -19.40
C ASN A 769 -27.97 -11.48 -18.66
N GLN A 770 -28.84 -10.51 -18.34
CA GLN A 770 -30.15 -10.80 -17.76
C GLN A 770 -31.06 -11.55 -18.75
N LYS A 771 -30.98 -11.19 -20.04
CA LYS A 771 -31.66 -11.91 -21.12
C LYS A 771 -31.13 -13.34 -21.25
N ALA A 772 -29.81 -13.52 -21.23
CA ALA A 772 -29.19 -14.83 -21.31
C ALA A 772 -29.51 -15.71 -20.09
N GLN A 773 -29.57 -15.11 -18.89
CA GLN A 773 -29.98 -15.79 -17.67
C GLN A 773 -31.43 -16.25 -17.74
N TRP A 774 -32.34 -15.40 -18.21
CA TRP A 774 -33.74 -15.79 -18.40
C TRP A 774 -33.88 -16.96 -19.39
N VAL A 775 -33.19 -16.91 -20.53
CA VAL A 775 -33.20 -18.01 -21.52
C VAL A 775 -32.62 -19.29 -20.93
N LYS A 776 -31.53 -19.22 -20.16
CA LYS A 776 -30.94 -20.38 -19.48
C LYS A 776 -31.91 -21.04 -18.49
N GLU A 777 -32.67 -20.24 -17.75
CA GLU A 777 -33.59 -20.73 -16.72
C GLU A 777 -34.92 -21.23 -17.30
N HIS A 778 -35.46 -20.54 -18.32
CA HIS A 778 -36.82 -20.76 -18.80
C HIS A 778 -36.86 -21.54 -20.12
N ASN A 779 -35.78 -21.51 -20.91
CA ASN A 779 -35.61 -22.25 -22.16
C ASN A 779 -34.27 -23.02 -22.17
N PRO A 780 -34.01 -23.91 -21.20
CA PRO A 780 -32.70 -24.54 -21.01
C PRO A 780 -32.24 -25.39 -22.21
N GLN A 781 -33.16 -26.01 -22.95
CA GLN A 781 -32.83 -26.78 -24.16
C GLN A 781 -32.32 -25.88 -25.29
N GLU A 782 -32.94 -24.73 -25.47
CA GLU A 782 -32.53 -23.77 -26.50
C GLU A 782 -31.23 -23.06 -26.08
N TRP A 783 -31.05 -22.79 -24.78
CA TRP A 783 -29.77 -22.33 -24.24
C TRP A 783 -28.62 -23.28 -24.57
N GLN A 784 -28.80 -24.60 -24.39
CA GLN A 784 -27.78 -25.59 -24.74
C GLN A 784 -27.47 -25.61 -26.25
N ARG A 785 -28.49 -25.39 -27.09
CA ARG A 785 -28.32 -25.28 -28.56
C ARG A 785 -27.54 -24.03 -28.96
N ILE A 786 -27.75 -22.90 -28.27
CA ILE A 786 -27.09 -21.62 -28.55
C ILE A 786 -25.61 -21.66 -28.16
N ILE A 787 -25.25 -22.37 -27.09
CA ILE A 787 -23.88 -22.37 -26.54
C ILE A 787 -22.99 -23.50 -27.09
N ALA A 788 -23.58 -24.53 -27.71
CA ALA A 788 -22.87 -25.54 -28.49
C ALA A 788 -22.20 -24.86 -29.70
#